data_AF-A0A7S2SSQ5-F1
#
_entry.id   AF-A0A7S2SSQ5-F1
#
_cell.length_a   1.000
_cell.length_b   1.000
_cell.length_c   1.000
_cell.angle_alpha   90.00
_cell.angle_beta   90.00
_cell.angle_gamma   90.00
#
_symmetry.space_group_name_H-M   'P 1'
#
loop_
_entity.id
_entity.type
_entity.pdbx_description
1 polymer ?
#
loop_
_entity_poly.entity_id
_entity_poly.type
_entity_poly.pdbx_seq_one_letter_code
_entity_poly.pdbx_strand_id
1 'polypeptide(L)'
;EGTMASSAGPPPPPGSAPPKGALARFASFASFVDVKFWQALEAKKLDELKLSAVPCAAHGVYAAAEGGAACQLLFDERSFEEHRESPRSEATVPGEVIVVNSIKDFKALDKNQILREAGEQLLGDMRSGTSLERPELLNRFVLIAFVNLKTHEFIYWFGFPALTLPAPATVPDSPPRPVADVFHPEALPVLVDGISHLGAPQYFLVRLDGDRQPSDVLPLAALDQFSGSEDDQLCFGFLDPCTMPEHPGWPLRNLLALLALRLDTADGPRRISILSLRRVPRPGDDVSGDPTSLGQVFDMILHPGSAPDGNVTGWEPNQRGKNGPRKVDLSGIMDPVKLAASSMDLNLKLMRWRALPELDTAALADTRVLLLGAGTLGCNVARNLLGWGVRRITLVDNGVVSFSNPTRQSLFEFSDCVGGGTPKARAAAKALERIFPGVEARSLQLSIPMPGHSVETDLDAARRAVETLHDEINQHDVVFLLTDTRESRWLPTMIATLLDKTMINVALGIDSFLVARHGGSPLEPRASEERLGCYFCNDVVGPRDSTQDRTIDQQCTVTRPGLAPVAAGIAVELAVSLLQHPDRHWAEADVSIPVMEERREGTTPLGCLPHQIRGYLPTFGMVHPKAKCFPQCSACSVNVCLEYQQKGFTFIEEVCADAQVLEQVSGLTEFRAQTEKLLSDLDGELEGFEDDF
;
A
#
# COMPACT_ATOMS: atom_id res chain seq x y z
N GLU A 1 -17.23 12.40 -38.58
CA GLU A 1 -17.24 11.75 -39.91
C GLU A 1 -15.99 10.91 -40.05
N GLY A 2 -16.13 9.63 -40.40
CA GLY A 2 -15.01 8.69 -40.48
C GLY A 2 -15.35 7.26 -40.02
N THR A 3 -16.40 6.69 -40.60
CA THR A 3 -16.79 5.28 -40.50
C THR A 3 -15.85 4.40 -41.36
N MET A 4 -15.23 3.38 -40.77
CA MET A 4 -14.69 2.21 -41.48
C MET A 4 -15.07 0.96 -40.67
N ALA A 5 -16.07 0.20 -41.14
CA ALA A 5 -15.95 -0.95 -42.04
C ALA A 5 -15.83 -2.27 -41.25
N SER A 6 -16.99 -2.80 -40.84
CA SER A 6 -17.15 -4.17 -40.34
C SER A 6 -16.90 -5.15 -41.49
N SER A 7 -15.97 -6.08 -41.30
CA SER A 7 -15.76 -7.21 -42.21
C SER A 7 -17.01 -8.10 -42.23
N ALA A 8 -17.76 -8.03 -43.32
CA ALA A 8 -18.85 -8.95 -43.60
C ALA A 8 -18.28 -10.36 -43.80
N GLY A 9 -18.83 -11.35 -43.08
CA GLY A 9 -18.57 -12.76 -43.33
C GLY A 9 -19.09 -13.21 -44.71
N PRO A 10 -18.73 -14.42 -45.16
CA PRO A 10 -19.18 -14.94 -46.46
C PRO A 10 -20.71 -15.06 -46.48
N PRO A 11 -21.36 -14.84 -47.65
CA PRO A 11 -22.81 -14.93 -47.76
C PRO A 11 -23.27 -16.37 -47.55
N PRO A 12 -24.48 -16.58 -46.97
CA PRO A 12 -25.03 -17.92 -46.77
C PRO A 12 -25.35 -18.59 -48.11
N PRO A 13 -25.34 -19.93 -48.18
CA PRO A 13 -25.74 -20.67 -49.37
C PRO A 13 -27.20 -20.36 -49.75
N PRO A 14 -27.55 -20.36 -51.06
CA PRO A 14 -28.88 -19.99 -51.51
C PRO A 14 -29.87 -21.14 -51.22
N GLY A 15 -30.77 -20.96 -50.25
CA GLY A 15 -31.86 -21.92 -50.04
C GLY A 15 -32.65 -21.88 -48.73
N SER A 16 -32.21 -21.20 -47.66
CA SER A 16 -32.99 -21.10 -46.42
C SER A 16 -33.53 -19.68 -46.23
N ALA A 17 -34.86 -19.55 -46.15
CA ALA A 17 -35.48 -18.31 -45.69
C ALA A 17 -34.99 -18.02 -44.25
N PRO A 18 -34.70 -16.76 -43.88
CA PRO A 18 -34.32 -16.43 -42.51
C PRO A 18 -35.44 -16.83 -41.55
N PRO A 19 -35.11 -17.34 -40.35
CA PRO A 19 -36.11 -17.76 -39.39
C PRO A 19 -37.03 -16.58 -39.03
N LYS A 20 -38.35 -16.79 -39.10
CA LYS A 20 -39.35 -15.82 -38.66
C LYS A 20 -39.40 -15.80 -37.13
N GLY A 21 -38.83 -14.77 -36.49
CA GLY A 21 -38.85 -14.58 -35.03
C GLY A 21 -37.69 -13.71 -34.53
N ALA A 22 -37.78 -13.18 -33.31
CA ALA A 22 -36.67 -12.45 -32.69
C ALA A 22 -35.58 -13.41 -32.18
N LEU A 23 -34.31 -13.03 -32.31
CA LEU A 23 -33.17 -13.85 -31.84
C LEU A 23 -33.15 -13.93 -30.31
N ALA A 24 -32.90 -15.11 -29.77
CA ALA A 24 -32.71 -15.29 -28.33
C ALA A 24 -31.47 -14.54 -27.83
N ARG A 25 -31.61 -13.76 -26.75
CA ARG A 25 -30.54 -13.01 -26.08
C ARG A 25 -30.30 -13.57 -24.69
N PHE A 26 -29.05 -13.52 -24.23
CA PHE A 26 -28.62 -14.12 -22.97
C PHE A 26 -27.78 -13.13 -22.17
N ALA A 27 -27.95 -13.11 -20.85
CA ALA A 27 -27.06 -12.37 -19.96
C ALA A 27 -25.76 -13.18 -19.74
N SER A 28 -24.60 -12.58 -20.00
CA SER A 28 -23.30 -13.25 -19.89
C SER A 28 -22.86 -13.47 -18.44
N PHE A 29 -22.13 -14.56 -18.19
CA PHE A 29 -21.40 -14.71 -16.93
C PHE A 29 -20.36 -13.60 -16.75
N ALA A 30 -20.25 -13.14 -15.51
CA ALA A 30 -19.19 -12.24 -15.05
C ALA A 30 -18.40 -12.92 -13.92
N SER A 31 -17.07 -12.88 -13.99
CA SER A 31 -16.22 -13.44 -12.94
C SER A 31 -16.23 -12.52 -11.72
N PHE A 32 -16.45 -13.07 -10.53
CA PHE A 32 -16.16 -12.42 -9.26
C PHE A 32 -15.05 -13.20 -8.56
N VAL A 33 -13.92 -12.56 -8.29
CA VAL A 33 -12.72 -13.23 -7.78
C VAL A 33 -12.31 -12.62 -6.45
N ASP A 34 -12.38 -13.42 -5.39
CA ASP A 34 -11.98 -13.03 -4.04
C ASP A 34 -10.44 -12.93 -3.92
N VAL A 35 -9.95 -12.12 -2.97
CA VAL A 35 -8.51 -11.98 -2.71
C VAL A 35 -7.86 -13.32 -2.37
N LYS A 36 -8.58 -14.20 -1.66
CA LYS A 36 -8.07 -15.51 -1.27
C LYS A 36 -7.87 -16.47 -2.45
N PHE A 37 -8.63 -16.30 -3.54
CA PHE A 37 -8.37 -17.05 -4.77
C PHE A 37 -6.97 -16.75 -5.31
N TRP A 38 -6.58 -15.47 -5.31
CA TRP A 38 -5.26 -15.05 -5.78
C TRP A 38 -4.14 -15.54 -4.87
N GLN A 39 -4.35 -15.53 -3.55
CA GLN A 39 -3.41 -16.11 -2.58
C GLN A 39 -3.21 -17.61 -2.82
N ALA A 40 -4.30 -18.36 -3.02
CA ALA A 40 -4.23 -19.79 -3.34
C ALA A 40 -3.53 -20.04 -4.68
N LEU A 41 -3.79 -19.19 -5.70
CA LEU A 41 -3.12 -19.29 -6.99
C LEU A 41 -1.61 -18.99 -6.91
N GLU A 42 -1.18 -18.01 -6.10
CA GLU A 42 0.24 -17.73 -5.87
C GLU A 42 0.94 -18.92 -5.18
N ALA A 43 0.34 -19.44 -4.11
CA ALA A 43 0.86 -20.61 -3.39
C ALA A 43 0.98 -21.81 -4.33
N LYS A 44 -0.08 -22.12 -5.09
CA LYS A 44 -0.06 -23.19 -6.09
C LYS A 44 0.99 -22.96 -7.18
N LYS A 45 1.19 -21.72 -7.62
CA LYS A 45 2.22 -21.38 -8.61
C LYS A 45 3.63 -21.60 -8.06
N LEU A 46 3.87 -21.23 -6.80
CA LEU A 46 5.17 -21.33 -6.15
C LEU A 46 5.53 -22.78 -5.79
N ASP A 47 4.58 -23.52 -5.21
CA ASP A 47 4.83 -24.80 -4.56
C ASP A 47 4.62 -25.99 -5.50
N GLU A 48 3.59 -25.94 -6.36
CA GLU A 48 3.19 -27.05 -7.23
C GLU A 48 3.60 -26.82 -8.69
N LEU A 49 3.06 -25.77 -9.32
CA LEU A 49 3.21 -25.56 -10.77
C LEU A 49 4.64 -25.18 -11.16
N LYS A 50 5.32 -24.36 -10.35
CA LYS A 50 6.68 -23.87 -10.62
C LYS A 50 6.79 -23.32 -12.05
N LEU A 51 7.62 -23.94 -12.89
CA LEU A 51 7.81 -23.57 -14.30
C LEU A 51 6.79 -24.20 -15.25
N SER A 52 5.96 -25.13 -14.78
CA SER A 52 4.90 -25.76 -15.56
C SER A 52 3.88 -24.72 -15.99
N ALA A 53 3.47 -24.83 -17.25
CA ALA A 53 2.31 -24.15 -17.82
C ALA A 53 1.17 -25.14 -18.13
N VAL A 54 1.23 -26.36 -17.56
CA VAL A 54 0.18 -27.36 -17.70
C VAL A 54 -1.10 -26.81 -17.04
N PRO A 55 -2.26 -26.89 -17.72
CA PRO A 55 -3.53 -26.48 -17.14
C PRO A 55 -3.80 -27.22 -15.83
N CYS A 56 -4.30 -26.50 -14.82
CA CYS A 56 -4.72 -27.11 -13.56
C CYS A 56 -6.23 -26.99 -13.37
N ALA A 57 -6.85 -28.02 -12.79
CA ALA A 57 -8.27 -28.00 -12.51
C ALA A 57 -8.60 -26.97 -11.42
N ALA A 58 -9.75 -26.30 -11.59
CA ALA A 58 -10.35 -25.45 -10.60
C ALA A 58 -11.88 -25.47 -10.72
N HIS A 59 -12.56 -24.94 -9.71
CA HIS A 59 -14.01 -24.90 -9.62
C HIS A 59 -14.48 -23.47 -9.30
N GLY A 60 -15.44 -22.97 -10.06
CA GLY A 60 -16.21 -21.78 -9.73
C GLY A 60 -17.59 -22.16 -9.19
N VAL A 61 -18.31 -21.19 -8.63
CA VAL A 61 -19.69 -21.41 -8.18
C VAL A 61 -20.59 -20.27 -8.62
N TYR A 62 -21.80 -20.58 -9.09
CA TYR A 62 -22.86 -19.59 -9.21
C TYR A 62 -24.11 -20.05 -8.44
N ALA A 63 -24.99 -19.12 -8.13
CA ALA A 63 -26.27 -19.40 -7.50
C ALA A 63 -27.42 -18.87 -8.36
N ALA A 64 -28.64 -19.23 -7.99
CA ALA A 64 -29.83 -18.60 -8.54
C ALA A 64 -29.88 -17.10 -8.20
N ALA A 65 -30.70 -16.34 -8.91
CA ALA A 65 -30.79 -14.88 -8.84
C ALA A 65 -31.33 -14.27 -7.51
N GLU A 66 -31.53 -15.07 -6.44
CA GLU A 66 -32.15 -14.68 -5.15
C GLU A 66 -31.49 -13.49 -4.43
N GLY A 67 -30.22 -13.19 -4.72
CA GLY A 67 -29.41 -12.17 -4.04
C GLY A 67 -29.22 -10.84 -4.79
N GLY A 68 -29.84 -10.65 -5.96
CA GLY A 68 -29.72 -9.41 -6.75
C GLY A 68 -28.40 -9.24 -7.53
N ALA A 69 -27.41 -10.12 -7.34
CA ALA A 69 -26.21 -10.19 -8.17
C ALA A 69 -26.51 -10.95 -9.47
N ALA A 70 -26.53 -10.23 -10.60
CA ALA A 70 -26.86 -10.82 -11.90
C ALA A 70 -25.68 -11.61 -12.49
N CYS A 71 -25.88 -12.89 -12.80
CA CYS A 71 -25.00 -13.71 -13.63
C CYS A 71 -23.52 -13.74 -13.19
N GLN A 72 -23.23 -13.86 -11.90
CA GLN A 72 -21.86 -13.92 -11.39
C GLN A 72 -21.39 -15.36 -11.14
N LEU A 73 -20.14 -15.64 -11.51
CA LEU A 73 -19.42 -16.87 -11.15
C LEU A 73 -18.32 -16.51 -10.14
N LEU A 74 -18.46 -17.01 -8.91
CA LEU A 74 -17.59 -16.75 -7.77
C LEU A 74 -16.38 -17.69 -7.77
N PHE A 75 -15.22 -17.10 -7.48
CA PHE A 75 -13.94 -17.79 -7.28
C PHE A 75 -13.32 -17.34 -5.96
N ASP A 76 -13.01 -18.30 -5.09
CA ASP A 76 -12.46 -18.12 -3.75
C ASP A 76 -11.31 -19.12 -3.47
N GLU A 77 -10.82 -19.17 -2.23
CA GLU A 77 -9.78 -20.10 -1.75
C GLU A 77 -10.08 -21.57 -2.10
N ARG A 78 -11.36 -21.96 -2.06
CA ARG A 78 -11.81 -23.34 -2.27
C ARG A 78 -11.85 -23.74 -3.74
N SER A 79 -11.56 -22.81 -4.65
CA SER A 79 -11.61 -23.08 -6.08
C SER A 79 -10.59 -24.13 -6.52
N PHE A 80 -9.53 -24.36 -5.75
CA PHE A 80 -8.51 -25.37 -6.04
C PHE A 80 -8.63 -26.64 -5.20
N GLU A 81 -9.66 -26.77 -4.36
CA GLU A 81 -9.94 -27.99 -3.62
C GLU A 81 -10.44 -29.10 -4.56
N GLU A 82 -10.02 -30.34 -4.31
CA GLU A 82 -10.44 -31.49 -5.13
C GLU A 82 -11.94 -31.77 -5.00
N HIS A 83 -12.52 -31.55 -3.82
CA HIS A 83 -13.92 -31.80 -3.51
C HIS A 83 -14.54 -30.57 -2.83
N ARG A 84 -15.38 -29.86 -3.58
CA ARG A 84 -16.15 -28.73 -3.06
C ARG A 84 -17.58 -29.18 -2.81
N GLU A 85 -17.95 -29.31 -1.54
CA GLU A 85 -19.36 -29.40 -1.14
C GLU A 85 -20.02 -28.04 -1.36
N SER A 86 -20.97 -27.97 -2.29
CA SER A 86 -21.75 -26.77 -2.54
C SER A 86 -23.02 -26.78 -1.70
N PRO A 87 -23.38 -25.67 -1.04
CA PRO A 87 -24.70 -25.48 -0.45
C PRO A 87 -25.82 -25.81 -1.45
N ARG A 88 -26.99 -26.20 -0.96
CA ARG A 88 -28.16 -26.55 -1.79
C ARG A 88 -28.63 -25.45 -2.75
N SER A 89 -28.11 -24.24 -2.68
CA SER A 89 -28.46 -23.10 -3.53
C SER A 89 -27.39 -22.76 -4.58
N GLU A 90 -26.33 -23.56 -4.69
CA GLU A 90 -25.13 -23.25 -5.44
C GLU A 90 -24.77 -24.36 -6.43
N ALA A 91 -24.39 -23.96 -7.64
CA ALA A 91 -23.98 -24.80 -8.74
C ALA A 91 -22.46 -24.73 -8.94
N THR A 92 -21.78 -25.86 -8.73
CA THR A 92 -20.33 -25.99 -8.99
C THR A 92 -20.06 -26.06 -10.48
N VAL A 93 -19.11 -25.25 -10.95
CA VAL A 93 -18.72 -25.20 -12.35
C VAL A 93 -17.24 -25.59 -12.46
N PRO A 94 -16.90 -26.72 -13.13
CA PRO A 94 -15.53 -27.11 -13.32
C PRO A 94 -14.85 -26.26 -14.40
N GLY A 95 -13.54 -26.11 -14.31
CA GLY A 95 -12.77 -25.39 -15.32
C GLY A 95 -11.28 -25.60 -15.22
N GLU A 96 -10.57 -24.99 -16.15
CA GLU A 96 -9.13 -25.10 -16.26
C GLU A 96 -8.45 -23.74 -16.08
N VAL A 97 -7.39 -23.72 -15.29
CA VAL A 97 -6.56 -22.53 -15.04
C VAL A 97 -5.18 -22.74 -15.64
N ILE A 98 -4.83 -21.90 -16.61
CA ILE A 98 -3.57 -21.91 -17.34
C ILE A 98 -2.72 -20.74 -16.82
N VAL A 99 -1.66 -21.06 -16.07
CA VAL A 99 -0.76 -20.06 -15.48
C VAL A 99 0.57 -20.03 -16.24
N VAL A 100 0.84 -18.93 -16.92
CA VAL A 100 2.10 -18.73 -17.64
C VAL A 100 3.17 -18.06 -16.78
N ASN A 101 4.44 -18.27 -17.14
CA ASN A 101 5.59 -17.78 -16.37
C ASN A 101 5.96 -16.33 -16.68
N SER A 102 5.66 -15.85 -17.88
CA SER A 102 6.00 -14.50 -18.30
C SER A 102 4.84 -13.79 -18.99
N ILE A 103 4.85 -12.46 -18.90
CA ILE A 103 3.92 -11.60 -19.64
C ILE A 103 4.07 -11.73 -21.16
N LYS A 104 5.26 -12.12 -21.65
CA LYS A 104 5.49 -12.38 -23.08
C LYS A 104 4.72 -13.63 -23.51
N ASP A 105 4.78 -14.68 -22.71
CA ASP A 105 4.04 -15.93 -22.97
C ASP A 105 2.53 -15.67 -22.93
N PHE A 106 2.04 -14.89 -21.94
CA PHE A 106 0.62 -14.52 -21.86
C PHE A 106 0.12 -13.82 -23.13
N LYS A 107 0.94 -12.92 -23.68
CA LYS A 107 0.63 -12.21 -24.93
C LYS A 107 0.68 -13.15 -26.13
N ALA A 108 1.64 -14.07 -26.17
CA ALA A 108 1.85 -15.03 -27.24
C ALA A 108 0.83 -16.18 -27.28
N LEU A 109 0.15 -16.49 -26.17
CA LEU A 109 -0.90 -17.50 -26.13
C LEU A 109 -1.97 -17.25 -27.21
N ASP A 110 -2.28 -18.29 -27.99
CA ASP A 110 -3.43 -18.31 -28.88
C ASP A 110 -4.71 -18.54 -28.07
N LYS A 111 -5.32 -17.43 -27.68
CA LYS A 111 -6.54 -17.39 -26.85
C LYS A 111 -7.75 -17.95 -27.59
N ASN A 112 -7.75 -17.88 -28.93
CA ASN A 112 -8.83 -18.45 -29.73
C ASN A 112 -8.70 -19.97 -29.78
N GLN A 113 -7.47 -20.49 -29.90
CA GLN A 113 -7.23 -21.93 -29.82
C GLN A 113 -7.68 -22.52 -28.48
N ILE A 114 -7.29 -21.91 -27.35
CA ILE A 114 -7.69 -22.37 -26.01
C ILE A 114 -9.22 -22.44 -25.88
N LEU A 115 -9.93 -21.40 -26.36
CA LEU A 115 -11.39 -21.39 -26.30
C LEU A 115 -12.00 -22.46 -27.22
N ARG A 116 -11.43 -22.67 -28.41
CA ARG A 116 -11.85 -23.74 -29.35
C ARG A 116 -11.68 -25.12 -28.76
N GLU A 117 -10.54 -25.41 -28.16
CA GLU A 117 -10.28 -26.71 -27.50
C GLU A 117 -11.31 -26.98 -26.39
N ALA A 118 -11.64 -25.96 -25.58
CA ALA A 118 -12.69 -26.08 -24.57
C ALA A 118 -14.10 -26.30 -25.19
N GLY A 119 -14.39 -25.67 -26.34
CA GLY A 119 -15.62 -25.89 -27.10
C GLY A 119 -15.70 -27.30 -27.71
N GLU A 120 -14.60 -27.83 -28.21
CA GLU A 120 -14.50 -29.20 -28.75
C GLU A 120 -14.72 -30.24 -27.65
N GLN A 121 -14.12 -30.04 -26.47
CA GLN A 121 -14.38 -30.89 -25.30
C GLN A 121 -15.86 -30.87 -24.91
N LEU A 122 -16.46 -29.68 -24.82
CA LEU A 122 -17.87 -29.52 -24.49
C LEU A 122 -18.79 -30.22 -25.51
N LEU A 123 -18.52 -30.06 -26.80
CA LEU A 123 -19.28 -30.74 -27.85
C LEU A 123 -19.08 -32.27 -27.83
N GLY A 124 -17.88 -32.72 -27.51
CA GLY A 124 -17.57 -34.13 -27.28
C GLY A 124 -18.42 -34.75 -26.16
N ASP A 125 -18.48 -34.08 -25.01
CA ASP A 125 -19.28 -34.49 -23.85
C ASP A 125 -20.80 -34.50 -24.12
N MET A 126 -21.28 -33.62 -24.99
CA MET A 126 -22.69 -33.62 -25.44
C MET A 126 -23.00 -34.81 -26.34
N ARG A 127 -22.09 -35.13 -27.27
CA ARG A 127 -22.25 -36.26 -28.20
C ARG A 127 -22.12 -37.61 -27.51
N SER A 128 -21.20 -37.75 -26.54
CA SER A 128 -21.02 -38.99 -25.78
C SER A 128 -22.16 -39.26 -24.79
N GLY A 129 -22.89 -38.23 -24.38
CA GLY A 129 -23.89 -38.31 -23.30
C GLY A 129 -23.31 -38.06 -21.90
N THR A 130 -22.00 -37.82 -21.78
CA THR A 130 -21.35 -37.53 -20.49
C THR A 130 -21.92 -36.27 -19.83
N SER A 131 -22.30 -35.26 -20.61
CA SER A 131 -22.95 -34.04 -20.09
C SER A 131 -24.39 -34.26 -19.59
N LEU A 132 -25.03 -35.38 -19.93
CA LEU A 132 -26.35 -35.76 -19.37
C LEU A 132 -26.19 -36.35 -17.97
N GLU A 133 -25.15 -37.16 -17.77
CA GLU A 133 -24.79 -37.75 -16.47
C GLU A 133 -24.14 -36.72 -15.53
N ARG A 134 -23.36 -35.79 -16.11
CA ARG A 134 -22.64 -34.71 -15.41
C ARG A 134 -23.00 -33.33 -15.98
N PRO A 135 -24.18 -32.78 -15.63
CA PRO A 135 -24.67 -31.52 -16.19
C PRO A 135 -23.80 -30.30 -15.87
N GLU A 136 -22.97 -30.37 -14.82
CA GLU A 136 -22.02 -29.31 -14.47
C GLU A 136 -21.00 -29.02 -15.58
N LEU A 137 -20.72 -30.01 -16.44
CA LEU A 137 -19.80 -29.87 -17.57
C LEU A 137 -20.33 -28.91 -18.64
N LEU A 138 -21.64 -28.63 -18.66
CA LEU A 138 -22.24 -27.68 -19.60
C LEU A 138 -21.80 -26.24 -19.36
N ASN A 139 -21.36 -25.89 -18.15
CA ASN A 139 -21.02 -24.51 -17.78
C ASN A 139 -19.52 -24.26 -17.66
N ARG A 140 -18.65 -25.17 -18.14
CA ARG A 140 -17.20 -25.11 -17.94
C ARG A 140 -16.61 -23.70 -18.11
N PHE A 141 -15.53 -23.40 -17.41
CA PHE A 141 -14.78 -22.16 -17.61
C PHE A 141 -13.31 -22.43 -17.94
N VAL A 142 -12.66 -21.43 -18.52
CA VAL A 142 -11.20 -21.40 -18.68
C VAL A 142 -10.68 -20.08 -18.14
N LEU A 143 -9.58 -20.11 -17.39
CA LEU A 143 -8.87 -18.95 -16.90
C LEU A 143 -7.44 -18.98 -17.43
N ILE A 144 -7.05 -17.95 -18.17
CA ILE A 144 -5.64 -17.71 -18.47
C ILE A 144 -5.12 -16.64 -17.51
N ALA A 145 -3.96 -16.88 -16.89
CA ALA A 145 -3.39 -15.96 -15.91
C ALA A 145 -1.86 -15.85 -16.04
N PHE A 146 -1.35 -14.65 -15.81
CA PHE A 146 0.04 -14.36 -15.51
C PHE A 146 0.11 -13.76 -14.11
N VAL A 147 0.95 -14.35 -13.26
CA VAL A 147 1.12 -13.97 -11.86
C VAL A 147 2.51 -13.39 -11.66
N ASN A 148 2.59 -12.12 -11.29
CA ASN A 148 3.86 -11.48 -10.92
C ASN A 148 4.09 -11.59 -9.41
N LEU A 149 4.71 -12.69 -8.98
CA LEU A 149 4.99 -13.00 -7.58
C LEU A 149 5.84 -11.95 -6.85
N LYS A 150 6.56 -11.07 -7.57
CA LYS A 150 7.37 -10.00 -6.96
C LYS A 150 6.56 -8.77 -6.61
N THR A 151 5.49 -8.51 -7.37
CA THR A 151 4.70 -7.28 -7.23
C THR A 151 3.26 -7.57 -6.83
N HIS A 152 2.88 -8.83 -6.64
CA HIS A 152 1.50 -9.28 -6.40
C HIS A 152 0.51 -8.68 -7.42
N GLU A 153 0.95 -8.61 -8.68
CA GLU A 153 0.11 -8.18 -9.80
C GLU A 153 -0.34 -9.38 -10.63
N PHE A 154 -1.62 -9.42 -10.94
CA PHE A 154 -2.25 -10.52 -11.67
C PHE A 154 -2.88 -9.99 -12.95
N ILE A 155 -2.49 -10.58 -14.08
CA ILE A 155 -3.09 -10.30 -15.39
C ILE A 155 -3.82 -11.56 -15.81
N TYR A 156 -5.13 -11.46 -16.04
CA TYR A 156 -5.97 -12.63 -16.23
C TYR A 156 -7.10 -12.41 -17.22
N TRP A 157 -7.67 -13.49 -17.74
CA TRP A 157 -8.86 -13.44 -18.59
C TRP A 157 -9.68 -14.71 -18.41
N PHE A 158 -10.96 -14.55 -18.03
CA PHE A 158 -11.91 -15.65 -17.98
C PHE A 158 -12.60 -15.84 -19.34
N GLY A 159 -12.78 -17.11 -19.71
CA GLY A 159 -13.62 -17.55 -20.80
C GLY A 159 -14.70 -18.50 -20.26
N PHE A 160 -15.93 -18.30 -20.70
CA PHE A 160 -17.09 -19.15 -20.42
C PHE A 160 -17.58 -19.76 -21.73
N PRO A 161 -16.93 -20.84 -22.24
CA PRO A 161 -17.20 -21.43 -23.53
C PRO A 161 -18.69 -21.73 -23.72
N ALA A 162 -19.28 -21.10 -24.73
CA ALA A 162 -20.66 -21.32 -25.15
C ALA A 162 -20.69 -21.66 -26.64
N LEU A 163 -21.28 -22.83 -26.96
CA LEU A 163 -21.44 -23.27 -28.34
C LEU A 163 -22.41 -22.34 -29.08
N THR A 164 -22.09 -22.07 -30.35
CA THR A 164 -22.93 -21.28 -31.24
C THR A 164 -23.79 -22.22 -32.07
N LEU A 165 -25.09 -21.93 -32.15
CA LEU A 165 -26.01 -22.64 -33.02
C LEU A 165 -25.90 -22.03 -34.44
N PRO A 166 -25.58 -22.81 -35.49
CA PRO A 166 -25.49 -22.31 -36.86
C PRO A 166 -26.80 -21.67 -37.33
N ALA A 167 -27.94 -22.30 -36.99
CA ALA A 167 -29.25 -21.67 -37.01
C ALA A 167 -29.59 -21.19 -35.57
N PRO A 168 -29.58 -19.88 -35.29
CA PRO A 168 -29.84 -19.37 -33.95
C PRO A 168 -31.25 -19.71 -33.46
N ALA A 169 -31.38 -20.04 -32.17
CA ALA A 169 -32.67 -20.17 -31.53
C ALA A 169 -33.42 -18.82 -31.56
N THR A 170 -34.73 -18.87 -31.85
CA THR A 170 -35.59 -17.69 -31.83
C THR A 170 -36.63 -17.79 -30.74
N VAL A 171 -37.05 -16.64 -30.21
CA VAL A 171 -38.17 -16.55 -29.27
C VAL A 171 -39.47 -16.18 -30.02
N PRO A 172 -40.62 -16.74 -29.65
CA PRO A 172 -41.93 -16.28 -30.11
C PRO A 172 -42.20 -14.82 -29.67
N ASP A 173 -43.18 -14.16 -30.30
CA ASP A 173 -43.56 -12.77 -29.96
C ASP A 173 -44.20 -12.61 -28.56
N SER A 174 -44.48 -13.72 -27.86
CA SER A 174 -45.01 -13.72 -26.50
C SER A 174 -43.92 -13.49 -25.46
N PRO A 175 -44.13 -12.63 -24.45
CA PRO A 175 -43.16 -12.42 -23.38
C PRO A 175 -42.97 -13.70 -22.53
N PRO A 176 -41.83 -13.83 -21.82
CA PRO A 176 -41.65 -14.89 -20.84
C PRO A 176 -42.71 -14.78 -19.74
N ARG A 177 -43.19 -15.94 -19.28
CA ARG A 177 -44.30 -16.04 -18.34
C ARG A 177 -43.78 -16.44 -16.96
N PRO A 178 -44.21 -15.80 -15.87
CA PRO A 178 -43.97 -16.31 -14.52
C PRO A 178 -44.40 -17.76 -14.39
N VAL A 179 -43.72 -18.54 -13.54
CA VAL A 179 -44.09 -19.95 -13.27
C VAL A 179 -45.55 -20.08 -12.83
N ALA A 180 -46.02 -19.13 -12.01
CA ALA A 180 -47.41 -18.93 -11.60
C ALA A 180 -48.45 -18.98 -12.73
N ASP A 181 -48.10 -18.41 -13.88
CA ASP A 181 -49.03 -18.21 -14.99
C ASP A 181 -49.04 -19.41 -15.95
N VAL A 182 -48.07 -20.31 -15.79
CA VAL A 182 -47.91 -21.50 -16.64
C VAL A 182 -48.40 -22.76 -15.93
N PHE A 183 -48.10 -22.89 -14.63
CA PHE A 183 -48.46 -24.07 -13.85
C PHE A 183 -49.51 -23.73 -12.78
N HIS A 184 -50.52 -24.59 -12.67
CA HIS A 184 -51.59 -24.44 -11.70
C HIS A 184 -51.04 -24.56 -10.27
N PRO A 185 -51.59 -23.79 -9.29
CA PRO A 185 -51.14 -23.84 -7.91
C PRO A 185 -51.11 -25.25 -7.30
N GLU A 186 -52.03 -26.12 -7.70
CA GLU A 186 -52.12 -27.51 -7.24
C GLU A 186 -50.96 -28.40 -7.73
N ALA A 187 -50.31 -28.03 -8.83
CA ALA A 187 -49.18 -28.77 -9.42
C ALA A 187 -47.80 -28.21 -9.02
N LEU A 188 -47.73 -27.02 -8.41
CA LEU A 188 -46.48 -26.42 -7.93
C LEU A 188 -45.75 -27.25 -6.86
N PRO A 189 -46.43 -27.91 -5.90
CA PRO A 189 -45.76 -28.78 -4.92
C PRO A 189 -44.95 -29.90 -5.58
N VAL A 190 -45.45 -30.50 -6.66
CA VAL A 190 -44.72 -31.56 -7.42
C VAL A 190 -43.40 -31.02 -7.96
N LEU A 191 -43.42 -29.80 -8.51
CA LEU A 191 -42.22 -29.13 -9.02
C LEU A 191 -41.23 -28.81 -7.89
N VAL A 192 -41.71 -28.24 -6.78
CA VAL A 192 -40.90 -27.85 -5.61
C VAL A 192 -40.24 -29.06 -4.96
N ASP A 193 -41.03 -30.09 -4.68
CA ASP A 193 -40.56 -31.31 -4.02
C ASP A 193 -39.60 -32.07 -4.93
N GLY A 194 -39.89 -32.15 -6.23
CA GLY A 194 -39.02 -32.78 -7.21
C GLY A 194 -37.66 -32.09 -7.35
N ILE A 195 -37.64 -30.76 -7.49
CA ILE A 195 -36.38 -29.97 -7.52
C ILE A 195 -35.60 -30.14 -6.21
N SER A 196 -36.30 -30.10 -5.07
CA SER A 196 -35.69 -30.27 -3.76
C SER A 196 -35.11 -31.67 -3.56
N HIS A 197 -35.79 -32.71 -4.05
CA HIS A 197 -35.35 -34.10 -3.97
C HIS A 197 -34.08 -34.35 -4.79
N LEU A 198 -33.97 -33.73 -5.96
CA LEU A 198 -32.76 -33.75 -6.79
C LEU A 198 -31.63 -32.86 -6.25
N GLY A 199 -31.84 -32.16 -5.13
CA GLY A 199 -30.83 -31.30 -4.52
C GLY A 199 -30.58 -30.00 -5.28
N ALA A 200 -31.61 -29.42 -5.89
CA ALA A 200 -31.53 -28.20 -6.72
C ALA A 200 -30.51 -28.32 -7.87
N PRO A 201 -30.75 -29.26 -8.81
CA PRO A 201 -29.81 -29.54 -9.88
C PRO A 201 -29.63 -28.33 -10.81
N GLN A 202 -28.43 -28.21 -11.40
CA GLN A 202 -28.13 -27.16 -12.39
C GLN A 202 -29.04 -27.23 -13.62
N TYR A 203 -29.39 -28.45 -14.01
CA TYR A 203 -30.22 -28.77 -15.17
C TYR A 203 -31.11 -29.97 -14.85
N PHE A 204 -32.36 -29.93 -15.26
CA PHE A 204 -33.35 -30.96 -14.98
C PHE A 204 -34.46 -30.96 -16.02
N LEU A 205 -35.30 -31.98 -15.98
CA LEU A 205 -36.47 -32.14 -16.83
C LEU A 205 -37.74 -32.10 -15.98
N VAL A 206 -38.78 -31.46 -16.49
CA VAL A 206 -40.12 -31.47 -15.89
C VAL A 206 -41.04 -32.19 -16.86
N ARG A 207 -41.56 -33.35 -16.45
CA ARG A 207 -42.54 -34.10 -17.25
C ARG A 207 -43.92 -33.50 -17.04
N LEU A 208 -44.58 -33.16 -18.12
CA LEU A 208 -45.90 -32.57 -18.16
C LEU A 208 -46.97 -33.63 -18.45
N ASP A 209 -48.14 -33.50 -17.82
CA ASP A 209 -49.31 -34.32 -18.10
C ASP A 209 -50.09 -33.81 -19.34
N GLY A 210 -51.26 -34.41 -19.60
CA GLY A 210 -52.12 -34.04 -20.72
C GLY A 210 -52.65 -32.61 -20.69
N ASP A 211 -52.70 -31.97 -19.52
CA ASP A 211 -53.11 -30.57 -19.31
C ASP A 211 -51.89 -29.62 -19.23
N ARG A 212 -50.71 -30.14 -19.60
CA ARG A 212 -49.40 -29.45 -19.56
C ARG A 212 -48.99 -29.02 -18.15
N GLN A 213 -49.39 -29.77 -17.12
CA GLN A 213 -49.03 -29.53 -15.73
C GLN A 213 -47.89 -30.44 -15.25
N PRO A 214 -47.01 -29.99 -14.33
CA PRO A 214 -45.93 -30.81 -13.79
C PRO A 214 -46.45 -32.09 -13.13
N SER A 215 -46.06 -33.23 -13.68
CA SER A 215 -46.35 -34.57 -13.15
C SER A 215 -45.17 -35.17 -12.38
N ASP A 216 -43.94 -34.80 -12.75
CA ASP A 216 -42.71 -35.34 -12.18
C ASP A 216 -41.50 -34.47 -12.56
N VAL A 217 -40.44 -34.53 -11.76
CA VAL A 217 -39.17 -33.85 -12.03
C VAL A 217 -38.05 -34.88 -12.10
N LEU A 218 -37.39 -34.93 -13.25
CA LEU A 218 -36.40 -35.95 -13.57
C LEU A 218 -35.00 -35.32 -13.74
N PRO A 219 -33.92 -36.08 -13.44
CA PRO A 219 -32.57 -35.63 -13.77
C PRO A 219 -32.39 -35.49 -15.28
N LEU A 220 -31.47 -34.62 -15.71
CA LEU A 220 -31.17 -34.42 -17.13
C LEU A 220 -30.79 -35.72 -17.86
N ALA A 221 -30.19 -36.67 -17.15
CA ALA A 221 -29.85 -38.01 -17.63
C ALA A 221 -31.04 -38.79 -18.23
N ALA A 222 -32.28 -38.47 -17.83
CA ALA A 222 -33.47 -39.12 -18.36
C ALA A 222 -33.85 -38.65 -19.78
N LEU A 223 -33.18 -37.65 -20.35
CA LEU A 223 -33.54 -37.08 -21.65
C LEU A 223 -33.62 -38.13 -22.77
N ASP A 224 -32.67 -39.05 -22.82
CA ASP A 224 -32.60 -40.09 -23.86
C ASP A 224 -33.73 -41.13 -23.78
N GLN A 225 -34.51 -41.13 -22.68
CA GLN A 225 -35.66 -42.01 -22.50
C GLN A 225 -36.91 -41.52 -23.27
N PHE A 226 -36.92 -40.23 -23.65
CA PHE A 226 -38.01 -39.61 -24.38
C PHE A 226 -37.63 -39.52 -25.86
N SER A 227 -38.51 -40.00 -26.75
CA SER A 227 -38.25 -39.99 -28.20
C SER A 227 -39.35 -39.23 -28.95
N GLY A 228 -38.94 -38.27 -29.78
CA GLY A 228 -39.60 -37.68 -30.95
C GLY A 228 -41.03 -37.14 -30.83
N SER A 229 -41.98 -37.94 -30.35
CA SER A 229 -43.40 -37.60 -30.19
C SER A 229 -43.79 -37.18 -28.77
N GLU A 230 -42.92 -37.42 -27.77
CA GLU A 230 -43.17 -37.08 -26.36
C GLU A 230 -42.53 -35.74 -25.93
N ASP A 231 -41.81 -35.04 -26.83
CA ASP A 231 -41.13 -33.78 -26.54
C ASP A 231 -42.09 -32.66 -26.09
N ASP A 232 -43.32 -32.65 -26.60
CA ASP A 232 -44.37 -31.70 -26.19
C ASP A 232 -44.83 -31.89 -24.73
N GLN A 233 -44.47 -33.04 -24.13
CA GLN A 233 -44.71 -33.37 -22.72
C GLN A 233 -43.53 -32.98 -21.82
N LEU A 234 -42.50 -32.29 -22.31
CA LEU A 234 -41.34 -31.90 -21.52
C LEU A 234 -41.19 -30.38 -21.39
N CYS A 235 -40.78 -29.94 -20.20
CA CYS A 235 -40.24 -28.61 -19.95
C CYS A 235 -38.83 -28.73 -19.38
N PHE A 236 -37.87 -27.99 -19.95
CA PHE A 236 -36.45 -28.11 -19.62
C PHE A 236 -36.06 -27.07 -18.57
N GLY A 237 -35.67 -27.52 -17.38
CA GLY A 237 -35.29 -26.65 -16.27
C GLY A 237 -33.79 -26.40 -16.19
N PHE A 238 -33.40 -25.18 -15.81
CA PHE A 238 -32.02 -24.87 -15.43
C PHE A 238 -31.96 -23.83 -14.31
N LEU A 239 -30.89 -23.88 -13.51
CA LEU A 239 -30.59 -22.88 -12.50
C LEU A 239 -30.13 -21.59 -13.19
N ASP A 240 -30.92 -20.52 -13.07
CA ASP A 240 -30.67 -19.26 -13.76
C ASP A 240 -30.11 -18.20 -12.79
N PRO A 241 -28.85 -17.76 -12.98
CA PRO A 241 -28.28 -16.67 -12.20
C PRO A 241 -28.75 -15.27 -12.69
N CYS A 242 -29.57 -15.20 -13.74
CA CYS A 242 -30.03 -13.94 -14.31
C CYS A 242 -31.20 -13.33 -13.52
N THR A 243 -31.07 -12.05 -13.21
CA THR A 243 -32.14 -11.24 -12.58
C THR A 243 -33.03 -10.52 -13.60
N MET A 244 -32.64 -10.49 -14.89
CA MET A 244 -33.35 -9.72 -15.93
C MET A 244 -34.66 -10.42 -16.34
N PRO A 245 -35.82 -9.74 -16.31
CA PRO A 245 -37.11 -10.38 -16.60
C PRO A 245 -37.31 -10.78 -18.07
N GLU A 246 -36.58 -10.16 -19.00
CA GLU A 246 -36.76 -10.39 -20.44
C GLU A 246 -35.78 -11.41 -21.03
N HIS A 247 -34.70 -11.73 -20.30
CA HIS A 247 -33.58 -12.51 -20.83
C HIS A 247 -33.14 -13.59 -19.85
N PRO A 248 -32.90 -14.83 -20.30
CA PRO A 248 -32.29 -15.88 -19.50
C PRO A 248 -30.77 -15.68 -19.35
N GLY A 249 -30.18 -16.36 -18.38
CA GLY A 249 -28.73 -16.36 -18.15
C GLY A 249 -27.93 -17.17 -19.17
N TRP A 250 -26.61 -17.03 -19.05
CA TRP A 250 -25.61 -17.71 -19.89
C TRP A 250 -25.73 -19.25 -19.94
N PRO A 251 -26.06 -19.97 -18.84
CA PRO A 251 -26.17 -21.44 -18.84
C PRO A 251 -27.08 -22.00 -19.93
N LEU A 252 -28.15 -21.28 -20.26
CA LEU A 252 -29.12 -21.74 -21.25
C LEU A 252 -28.51 -21.93 -22.64
N ARG A 253 -27.44 -21.21 -23.00
CA ARG A 253 -26.80 -21.34 -24.31
C ARG A 253 -26.33 -22.77 -24.58
N ASN A 254 -25.69 -23.39 -23.59
CA ASN A 254 -25.14 -24.74 -23.73
C ASN A 254 -26.22 -25.81 -23.56
N LEU A 255 -27.26 -25.55 -22.76
CA LEU A 255 -28.46 -26.40 -22.74
C LEU A 255 -29.13 -26.43 -24.13
N LEU A 256 -29.33 -25.28 -24.79
CA LEU A 256 -29.92 -25.24 -26.13
C LEU A 256 -29.06 -25.98 -27.16
N ALA A 257 -27.73 -25.91 -27.05
CA ALA A 257 -26.82 -26.66 -27.91
C ALA A 257 -26.96 -28.17 -27.70
N LEU A 258 -27.07 -28.63 -26.46
CA LEU A 258 -27.35 -30.03 -26.14
C LEU A 258 -28.71 -30.48 -26.68
N LEU A 259 -29.76 -29.68 -26.48
CA LEU A 259 -31.11 -29.98 -26.98
C LEU A 259 -31.15 -30.02 -28.51
N ALA A 260 -30.46 -29.13 -29.21
CA ALA A 260 -30.37 -29.15 -30.66
C ALA A 260 -29.65 -30.38 -31.23
N LEU A 261 -28.83 -31.08 -30.44
CA LEU A 261 -28.19 -32.35 -30.83
C LEU A 261 -29.09 -33.56 -30.60
N ARG A 262 -29.96 -33.51 -29.59
CA ARG A 262 -30.76 -34.66 -29.13
C ARG A 262 -32.18 -34.65 -29.67
N LEU A 263 -32.78 -33.47 -29.81
CA LEU A 263 -34.11 -33.31 -30.36
C LEU A 263 -34.01 -33.31 -31.89
N ASP A 264 -34.72 -34.23 -32.55
CA ASP A 264 -34.72 -34.34 -34.01
C ASP A 264 -35.46 -33.15 -34.64
N THR A 265 -34.72 -32.14 -35.07
CA THR A 265 -35.25 -30.94 -35.73
C THR A 265 -35.31 -31.07 -37.26
N ALA A 266 -35.08 -32.26 -37.82
CA ALA A 266 -35.09 -32.47 -39.27
C ALA A 266 -36.47 -32.21 -39.92
N ASP A 267 -37.55 -32.50 -39.20
CA ASP A 267 -38.93 -32.41 -39.70
C ASP A 267 -39.54 -31.00 -39.59
N GLY A 268 -38.82 -30.01 -39.04
CA GLY A 268 -39.28 -28.62 -38.94
C GLY A 268 -38.85 -27.91 -37.65
N PRO A 269 -39.20 -26.62 -37.50
CA PRO A 269 -38.91 -25.87 -36.28
C PRO A 269 -39.66 -26.46 -35.08
N ARG A 270 -38.94 -26.79 -34.01
CA ARG A 270 -39.52 -27.32 -32.76
C ARG A 270 -39.63 -26.22 -31.72
N ARG A 271 -40.81 -26.11 -31.10
CA ARG A 271 -41.03 -25.23 -29.94
C ARG A 271 -40.73 -26.01 -28.67
N ILE A 272 -39.88 -25.46 -27.81
CA ILE A 272 -39.52 -26.02 -26.51
C ILE A 272 -39.86 -25.03 -25.40
N SER A 273 -40.30 -25.54 -24.24
CA SER A 273 -40.54 -24.73 -23.05
C SER A 273 -39.36 -24.90 -22.07
N ILE A 274 -38.81 -23.78 -21.61
CA ILE A 274 -37.64 -23.69 -20.74
C ILE A 274 -38.05 -23.07 -19.40
N LEU A 275 -37.84 -23.78 -18.30
CA LEU A 275 -37.98 -23.25 -16.95
C LEU A 275 -36.65 -22.64 -16.46
N SER A 276 -36.59 -21.31 -16.40
CA SER A 276 -35.53 -20.53 -15.76
C SER A 276 -35.80 -20.46 -14.26
N LEU A 277 -35.09 -21.28 -13.48
CA LEU A 277 -35.22 -21.36 -12.02
C LEU A 277 -34.34 -20.27 -11.39
N ARG A 278 -34.96 -19.18 -10.93
CA ARG A 278 -34.28 -17.99 -10.38
C ARG A 278 -34.27 -17.96 -8.86
N ARG A 279 -35.04 -18.83 -8.24
CA ARG A 279 -35.06 -19.10 -6.81
C ARG A 279 -35.10 -20.61 -6.58
N VAL A 280 -34.22 -21.11 -5.73
CA VAL A 280 -34.19 -22.50 -5.32
C VAL A 280 -35.27 -22.71 -4.25
N PRO A 281 -36.28 -23.55 -4.51
CA PRO A 281 -37.31 -23.82 -3.53
C PRO A 281 -36.77 -24.60 -2.33
N ARG A 282 -37.35 -24.37 -1.15
CA ARG A 282 -37.07 -25.15 0.06
C ARG A 282 -38.21 -26.14 0.33
N PRO A 283 -37.92 -27.31 0.94
CA PRO A 283 -38.97 -28.24 1.35
C PRO A 283 -40.00 -27.55 2.25
N GLY A 284 -41.27 -27.56 1.85
CA GLY A 284 -42.37 -26.90 2.57
C GLY A 284 -42.55 -25.41 2.27
N ASP A 285 -41.86 -24.84 1.27
CA ASP A 285 -42.16 -23.49 0.78
C ASP A 285 -43.62 -23.42 0.28
N ASP A 286 -44.43 -22.53 0.87
CA ASP A 286 -45.77 -22.22 0.35
C ASP A 286 -45.64 -21.27 -0.85
N VAL A 287 -45.41 -21.86 -2.02
CA VAL A 287 -45.27 -21.11 -3.27
C VAL A 287 -46.63 -20.67 -3.84
N SER A 288 -47.76 -21.07 -3.22
CA SER A 288 -49.10 -20.70 -3.68
C SER A 288 -49.41 -19.21 -3.45
N GLY A 289 -48.74 -18.55 -2.50
CA GLY A 289 -48.93 -17.14 -2.17
C GLY A 289 -48.12 -16.14 -3.00
N ASP A 290 -46.96 -16.55 -3.57
CA ASP A 290 -46.18 -15.75 -4.54
C ASP A 290 -45.39 -16.65 -5.53
N PRO A 291 -46.09 -17.27 -6.50
CA PRO A 291 -45.46 -18.13 -7.49
C PRO A 291 -44.65 -17.39 -8.57
N THR A 292 -44.62 -16.05 -8.54
CA THR A 292 -43.69 -15.25 -9.36
C THR A 292 -42.25 -15.32 -8.83
N SER A 293 -42.07 -15.76 -7.58
CA SER A 293 -40.78 -15.83 -6.92
C SER A 293 -39.88 -16.99 -7.36
N LEU A 294 -40.40 -18.05 -7.98
CA LEU A 294 -39.60 -19.22 -8.43
C LEU A 294 -38.74 -18.93 -9.66
N GLY A 295 -39.27 -18.16 -10.61
CA GLY A 295 -38.61 -17.92 -11.88
C GLY A 295 -39.58 -17.70 -13.03
N GLN A 296 -39.13 -18.02 -14.24
CA GLN A 296 -39.86 -17.74 -15.49
C GLN A 296 -39.81 -18.93 -16.45
N VAL A 297 -40.84 -19.06 -17.28
CA VAL A 297 -40.90 -20.02 -18.39
C VAL A 297 -40.73 -19.27 -19.71
N PHE A 298 -39.71 -19.65 -20.46
CA PHE A 298 -39.41 -19.14 -21.80
C PHE A 298 -39.82 -20.18 -22.83
N ASP A 299 -40.57 -19.77 -23.85
CA ASP A 299 -40.76 -20.60 -25.04
C ASP A 299 -39.67 -20.24 -26.06
N MET A 300 -38.98 -21.24 -26.59
CA MET A 300 -37.93 -21.08 -27.59
C MET A 300 -38.20 -21.97 -28.80
N ILE A 301 -37.71 -21.56 -29.97
CA ILE A 301 -37.85 -22.30 -31.21
C ILE A 301 -36.45 -22.69 -31.69
N LEU A 302 -36.22 -24.00 -31.77
CA LEU A 302 -35.05 -24.59 -32.42
C LEU A 302 -35.38 -24.87 -33.88
N HIS A 303 -34.55 -24.37 -34.79
CA HIS A 303 -34.74 -24.51 -36.23
C HIS A 303 -33.97 -25.73 -36.79
N PRO A 304 -34.38 -26.28 -37.93
CA PRO A 304 -33.58 -27.28 -38.63
C PRO A 304 -32.15 -26.76 -38.87
N GLY A 305 -31.14 -27.57 -38.53
CA GLY A 305 -29.73 -27.16 -38.62
C GLY A 305 -29.21 -26.34 -37.43
N SER A 306 -29.94 -26.30 -36.31
CA SER A 306 -29.46 -25.66 -35.07
C SER A 306 -28.32 -26.42 -34.37
N ALA A 307 -28.10 -27.69 -34.75
CA ALA A 307 -27.06 -28.52 -34.13
C ALA A 307 -25.68 -27.84 -34.23
N PRO A 308 -24.95 -27.71 -33.10
CA PRO A 308 -23.66 -27.03 -33.05
C PRO A 308 -22.60 -27.72 -33.93
N ASP A 309 -21.85 -26.91 -34.67
CA ASP A 309 -20.77 -27.33 -35.58
C ASP A 309 -19.36 -27.18 -34.99
N GLY A 310 -19.26 -26.79 -33.71
CA GLY A 310 -18.01 -26.59 -32.99
C GLY A 310 -17.60 -25.11 -32.82
N ASN A 311 -18.34 -24.17 -33.41
CA ASN A 311 -18.10 -22.75 -33.16
C ASN A 311 -18.40 -22.37 -31.70
N VAL A 312 -17.47 -21.66 -31.06
CA VAL A 312 -17.53 -21.33 -29.63
C VAL A 312 -17.24 -19.85 -29.37
N THR A 313 -17.92 -19.29 -28.37
CA THR A 313 -17.73 -17.91 -27.89
C THR A 313 -17.61 -17.90 -26.36
N GLY A 314 -17.32 -16.75 -25.75
CA GLY A 314 -17.46 -16.61 -24.29
C GLY A 314 -16.30 -15.95 -23.55
N TRP A 315 -15.34 -15.34 -24.24
CA TRP A 315 -14.36 -14.49 -23.56
C TRP A 315 -15.05 -13.34 -22.83
N GLU A 316 -14.74 -13.18 -21.53
CA GLU A 316 -15.32 -12.13 -20.71
C GLU A 316 -14.82 -10.75 -21.17
N PRO A 317 -15.68 -9.73 -21.30
CA PRO A 317 -15.23 -8.38 -21.57
C PRO A 317 -14.45 -7.80 -20.37
N ASN A 318 -13.47 -6.94 -20.64
CA ASN A 318 -12.79 -6.17 -19.61
C ASN A 318 -13.69 -5.09 -19.01
N GLN A 319 -13.19 -4.38 -17.99
CA GLN A 319 -13.92 -3.29 -17.32
C GLN A 319 -14.35 -2.14 -18.25
N ARG A 320 -13.78 -2.04 -19.46
CA ARG A 320 -14.14 -1.04 -20.49
C ARG A 320 -15.13 -1.59 -21.52
N GLY A 321 -15.69 -2.78 -21.32
CA GLY A 321 -16.62 -3.43 -22.24
C GLY A 321 -15.98 -3.95 -23.52
N LYS A 322 -14.65 -4.05 -23.59
CA LYS A 322 -13.91 -4.59 -24.76
C LYS A 322 -13.40 -5.99 -24.46
N ASN A 323 -13.27 -6.82 -25.50
CA ASN A 323 -12.61 -8.12 -25.37
C ASN A 323 -11.14 -7.90 -25.00
N GLY A 324 -10.74 -8.36 -23.81
CA GLY A 324 -9.36 -8.30 -23.38
C GLY A 324 -9.18 -8.69 -21.91
N PRO A 325 -7.93 -8.91 -21.49
CA PRO A 325 -7.61 -9.31 -20.13
C PRO A 325 -7.89 -8.18 -19.12
N ARG A 326 -8.03 -8.58 -17.86
CA ARG A 326 -8.10 -7.71 -16.67
C ARG A 326 -6.77 -7.73 -15.93
N LYS A 327 -6.54 -6.69 -15.13
CA LYS A 327 -5.37 -6.59 -14.24
C LYS A 327 -5.87 -6.23 -12.84
N VAL A 328 -5.34 -6.91 -11.83
CA VAL A 328 -5.53 -6.55 -10.41
C VAL A 328 -4.16 -6.44 -9.72
N ASP A 329 -4.00 -5.41 -8.90
CA ASP A 329 -2.83 -5.19 -8.04
C ASP A 329 -3.27 -5.45 -6.60
N LEU A 330 -2.73 -6.49 -5.98
CA LEU A 330 -3.03 -6.86 -4.60
C LEU A 330 -1.84 -6.60 -3.66
N SER A 331 -0.82 -5.89 -4.12
CA SER A 331 0.35 -5.57 -3.30
C SER A 331 0.00 -4.82 -2.01
N GLY A 332 -1.03 -3.96 -2.02
CA GLY A 332 -1.48 -3.27 -0.81
C GLY A 332 -2.00 -4.21 0.30
N ILE A 333 -2.37 -5.45 -0.04
CA ILE A 333 -2.94 -6.45 0.87
C ILE A 333 -1.97 -7.62 1.08
N MET A 334 -1.11 -7.90 0.10
CA MET A 334 -0.27 -9.09 0.08
C MET A 334 1.22 -8.81 0.34
N ASP A 335 1.72 -7.59 0.05
CA ASP A 335 3.11 -7.22 0.29
C ASP A 335 3.32 -6.84 1.77
N PRO A 336 4.11 -7.61 2.55
CA PRO A 336 4.34 -7.31 3.96
C PRO A 336 4.95 -5.93 4.21
N VAL A 337 5.76 -5.41 3.27
CA VAL A 337 6.39 -4.10 3.40
C VAL A 337 5.36 -2.99 3.27
N LYS A 338 4.46 -3.09 2.27
CA LYS A 338 3.35 -2.12 2.11
C LYS A 338 2.35 -2.21 3.26
N LEU A 339 2.07 -3.40 3.76
CA LEU A 339 1.23 -3.60 4.94
C LEU A 339 1.82 -2.92 6.18
N ALA A 340 3.11 -3.10 6.45
CA ALA A 340 3.80 -2.44 7.55
C ALA A 340 3.76 -0.91 7.41
N ALA A 341 4.02 -0.39 6.21
CA ALA A 341 3.96 1.05 5.92
C ALA A 341 2.56 1.62 6.17
N SER A 342 1.52 0.97 5.62
CA SER A 342 0.12 1.39 5.80
C SER A 342 -0.33 1.35 7.26
N SER A 343 0.12 0.35 8.04
CA SER A 343 -0.21 0.20 9.46
C SER A 343 0.41 1.31 10.31
N MET A 344 1.66 1.67 10.02
CA MET A 344 2.31 2.80 10.69
C MET A 344 1.65 4.13 10.33
N ASP A 345 1.38 4.37 9.04
CA ASP A 345 0.70 5.60 8.60
C ASP A 345 -0.70 5.72 9.21
N LEU A 346 -1.40 4.59 9.41
CA LEU A 346 -2.68 4.56 10.10
C LEU A 346 -2.57 5.03 11.56
N ASN A 347 -1.50 4.67 12.28
CA ASN A 347 -1.29 5.11 13.66
C ASN A 347 -1.20 6.65 13.75
N LEU A 348 -0.43 7.27 12.86
CA LEU A 348 -0.29 8.73 12.79
C LEU A 348 -1.58 9.41 12.33
N LYS A 349 -2.31 8.82 11.37
CA LYS A 349 -3.64 9.30 10.97
C LYS A 349 -4.63 9.25 12.13
N LEU A 350 -4.58 8.21 12.96
CA LEU A 350 -5.43 8.10 14.15
C LEU A 350 -5.10 9.18 15.19
N MET A 351 -3.82 9.51 15.40
CA MET A 351 -3.43 10.66 16.25
C MET A 351 -4.02 11.96 15.71
N ARG A 352 -3.89 12.18 14.40
CA ARG A 352 -4.46 13.35 13.72
C ARG A 352 -5.98 13.43 13.89
N TRP A 353 -6.71 12.35 13.59
CA TRP A 353 -8.17 12.36 13.64
C TRP A 353 -8.75 12.47 15.05
N ARG A 354 -8.07 11.91 16.06
CA ARG A 354 -8.59 11.86 17.43
C ARG A 354 -8.18 13.04 18.28
N ALA A 355 -6.98 13.57 18.09
CA ALA A 355 -6.39 14.55 19.00
C ALA A 355 -5.84 15.79 18.30
N LEU A 356 -5.26 15.65 17.10
CA LEU A 356 -4.48 16.71 16.45
C LEU A 356 -4.89 16.93 14.97
N PRO A 357 -6.08 17.47 14.65
CA PRO A 357 -6.58 17.53 13.27
C PRO A 357 -5.69 18.28 12.28
N GLU A 358 -4.97 19.29 12.77
CA GLU A 358 -4.05 20.16 12.03
C GLU A 358 -2.67 19.54 11.79
N LEU A 359 -2.36 18.39 12.39
CA LEU A 359 -1.08 17.71 12.21
C LEU A 359 -0.88 17.29 10.75
N ASP A 360 0.14 17.85 10.11
CA ASP A 360 0.57 17.46 8.77
C ASP A 360 1.56 16.28 8.84
N THR A 361 1.00 15.08 8.81
CA THR A 361 1.77 13.83 8.78
C THR A 361 2.50 13.61 7.44
N ALA A 362 2.02 14.22 6.35
CA ALA A 362 2.65 14.05 5.03
C ALA A 362 3.95 14.85 4.95
N ALA A 363 3.95 16.10 5.45
CA ALA A 363 5.15 16.91 5.57
C ALA A 363 6.25 16.22 6.40
N LEU A 364 5.88 15.52 7.48
CA LEU A 364 6.82 14.75 8.30
C LEU A 364 7.44 13.58 7.52
N ALA A 365 6.63 12.84 6.77
CA ALA A 365 7.12 11.73 5.95
C ALA A 365 8.10 12.18 4.85
N ASP A 366 7.87 13.37 4.27
CA ASP A 366 8.73 13.94 3.23
C ASP A 366 9.99 14.63 3.74
N THR A 367 10.04 14.97 5.03
CA THR A 367 11.18 15.67 5.64
C THR A 367 12.45 14.83 5.55
N ARG A 368 13.52 15.42 5.02
CA ARG A 368 14.87 14.84 5.02
C ARG A 368 15.61 15.25 6.28
N VAL A 369 16.00 14.27 7.09
CA VAL A 369 16.69 14.50 8.37
C VAL A 369 18.15 14.04 8.32
N LEU A 370 19.06 14.94 8.68
CA LEU A 370 20.49 14.64 8.85
C LEU A 370 20.81 14.47 10.34
N LEU A 371 21.37 13.32 10.71
CA LEU A 371 21.81 13.02 12.08
C LEU A 371 23.33 13.04 12.14
N LEU A 372 23.88 14.10 12.73
CA LEU A 372 25.32 14.25 12.95
C LEU A 372 25.70 13.58 14.28
N GLY A 373 26.10 12.31 14.19
CA GLY A 373 26.40 11.42 15.31
C GLY A 373 25.43 10.22 15.33
N ALA A 374 25.98 9.01 15.31
CA ALA A 374 25.24 7.74 15.42
C ALA A 374 25.51 7.04 16.77
N GLY A 375 25.87 7.81 17.80
CA GLY A 375 26.04 7.35 19.18
C GLY A 375 24.70 7.17 19.92
N THR A 376 24.74 7.31 21.25
CA THR A 376 23.58 7.11 22.13
C THR A 376 22.42 8.02 21.76
N LEU A 377 22.68 9.30 21.46
CA LEU A 377 21.65 10.25 21.01
C LEU A 377 21.11 9.89 19.63
N GLY A 378 22.00 9.69 18.63
CA GLY A 378 21.63 9.36 17.26
C GLY A 378 20.70 8.17 17.15
N CYS A 379 21.00 7.09 17.89
CA CYS A 379 20.18 5.89 17.91
C CYS A 379 18.75 6.14 18.43
N ASN A 380 18.61 6.93 19.49
CA ASN A 380 17.30 7.23 20.09
C ASN A 380 16.51 8.24 19.23
N VAL A 381 17.17 9.28 18.71
CA VAL A 381 16.57 10.27 17.81
C VAL A 381 16.04 9.58 16.56
N ALA A 382 16.84 8.72 15.92
CA ALA A 382 16.42 7.99 14.71
C ALA A 382 15.18 7.11 14.94
N ARG A 383 15.11 6.40 16.09
CA ARG A 383 13.94 5.58 16.44
C ARG A 383 12.69 6.42 16.67
N ASN A 384 12.81 7.55 17.36
CA ASN A 384 11.68 8.45 17.59
C ASN A 384 11.19 9.10 16.28
N LEU A 385 12.10 9.48 15.37
CA LEU A 385 11.76 10.00 14.05
C LEU A 385 11.01 8.97 13.19
N LEU A 386 11.42 7.70 13.22
CA LEU A 386 10.68 6.61 12.57
C LEU A 386 9.25 6.50 13.11
N GLY A 387 9.08 6.62 14.44
CA GLY A 387 7.76 6.62 15.09
C GLY A 387 6.84 7.76 14.61
N TRP A 388 7.42 8.92 14.32
CA TRP A 388 6.73 10.08 13.73
C TRP A 388 6.52 10.00 12.21
N GLY A 389 6.91 8.88 11.59
CA GLY A 389 6.68 8.62 10.18
C GLY A 389 7.73 9.21 9.23
N VAL A 390 8.85 9.73 9.75
CA VAL A 390 9.95 10.24 8.91
C VAL A 390 10.53 9.08 8.09
N ARG A 391 10.73 9.31 6.78
CA ARG A 391 11.18 8.27 5.85
C ARG A 391 12.62 8.45 5.39
N ARG A 392 13.16 9.67 5.38
CA ARG A 392 14.48 9.97 4.81
C ARG A 392 15.45 10.38 5.91
N ILE A 393 16.35 9.48 6.30
CA ILE A 393 17.29 9.70 7.40
C ILE A 393 18.71 9.43 6.91
N THR A 394 19.59 10.43 7.01
CA THR A 394 21.04 10.27 6.73
C THR A 394 21.80 10.32 8.05
N LEU A 395 22.59 9.28 8.33
CA LEU A 395 23.43 9.19 9.54
C LEU A 395 24.89 9.46 9.20
N VAL A 396 25.53 10.32 10.00
CA VAL A 396 26.94 10.69 9.86
C VAL A 396 27.70 10.30 11.13
N ASP A 397 28.71 9.44 11.01
CA ASP A 397 29.57 9.05 12.14
C ASP A 397 30.88 8.43 11.62
N ASN A 398 32.03 8.82 12.16
CA ASN A 398 33.32 8.26 11.75
C ASN A 398 33.72 6.98 12.51
N GLY A 399 33.06 6.70 13.64
CA GLY A 399 33.42 5.63 14.56
C GLY A 399 32.96 4.24 14.14
N VAL A 400 33.47 3.24 14.85
CA VAL A 400 33.06 1.84 14.76
C VAL A 400 32.32 1.40 16.02
N VAL A 401 31.44 0.41 15.90
CA VAL A 401 30.70 -0.15 17.03
C VAL A 401 31.65 -0.93 17.94
N SER A 402 31.71 -0.55 19.22
CA SER A 402 32.50 -1.25 20.24
C SER A 402 31.62 -2.06 21.20
N PHE A 403 32.21 -3.02 21.93
CA PHE A 403 31.47 -3.93 22.82
C PHE A 403 30.64 -3.24 23.92
N SER A 404 30.99 -2.01 24.33
CA SER A 404 30.22 -1.24 25.31
C SER A 404 29.03 -0.48 24.70
N ASN A 405 28.92 -0.42 23.38
CA ASN A 405 27.93 0.39 22.68
C ASN A 405 26.52 -0.21 22.70
N PRO A 406 26.27 -1.50 22.39
CA PRO A 406 24.92 -2.05 22.24
C PRO A 406 23.97 -1.84 23.43
N THR A 407 24.51 -1.77 24.66
CA THR A 407 23.69 -1.56 25.88
C THR A 407 23.21 -0.11 26.05
N ARG A 408 23.75 0.84 25.28
CA ARG A 408 23.41 2.27 25.34
C ARG A 408 22.94 2.83 23.98
N GLN A 409 23.36 2.21 22.89
CA GLN A 409 23.16 2.65 21.51
C GLN A 409 22.21 1.66 20.84
N SER A 410 20.91 1.97 20.90
CA SER A 410 19.77 1.06 20.63
C SER A 410 19.63 0.57 19.18
N LEU A 411 20.55 0.91 18.27
CA LEU A 411 20.57 0.41 16.89
C LEU A 411 21.66 -0.63 16.65
N PHE A 412 22.51 -0.91 17.64
CA PHE A 412 23.61 -1.85 17.51
C PHE A 412 23.37 -3.14 18.29
N GLU A 413 23.80 -4.25 17.72
CA GLU A 413 23.76 -5.57 18.34
C GLU A 413 25.19 -6.05 18.64
N PHE A 414 25.32 -7.10 19.46
CA PHE A 414 26.64 -7.69 19.77
C PHE A 414 27.40 -8.13 18.51
N SER A 415 26.68 -8.63 17.50
CA SER A 415 27.22 -9.03 16.20
C SER A 415 27.93 -7.89 15.47
N ASP A 416 27.49 -6.63 15.65
CA ASP A 416 28.09 -5.46 15.02
C ASP A 416 29.47 -5.12 15.61
N CYS A 417 29.81 -5.64 16.79
CA CYS A 417 31.10 -5.41 17.47
C CYS A 417 32.22 -6.35 16.98
N VAL A 418 31.86 -7.50 16.42
CA VAL A 418 32.81 -8.57 16.07
C VAL A 418 33.65 -8.15 14.85
N GLY A 419 34.88 -8.64 14.75
CA GLY A 419 35.73 -8.41 13.57
C GLY A 419 36.28 -6.98 13.44
N GLY A 420 36.44 -6.27 14.56
CA GLY A 420 36.95 -4.89 14.60
C GLY A 420 35.85 -3.82 14.64
N GLY A 421 34.58 -4.24 14.65
CA GLY A 421 33.44 -3.33 14.73
C GLY A 421 32.99 -2.83 13.35
N THR A 422 31.68 -2.84 13.12
CA THR A 422 31.08 -2.26 11.92
C THR A 422 31.07 -0.72 12.05
N PRO A 423 31.28 0.05 10.96
CA PRO A 423 31.11 1.51 11.00
C PRO A 423 29.72 1.89 11.50
N LYS A 424 29.65 2.78 12.50
CA LYS A 424 28.41 3.11 13.23
C LYS A 424 27.31 3.63 12.31
N ALA A 425 27.63 4.57 11.43
CA ALA A 425 26.66 5.12 10.48
C ALA A 425 26.01 4.01 9.63
N ARG A 426 26.82 3.06 9.15
CA ARG A 426 26.36 1.93 8.32
C ARG A 426 25.53 0.94 9.13
N ALA A 427 25.96 0.60 10.34
CA ALA A 427 25.22 -0.29 11.23
C ALA A 427 23.84 0.29 11.59
N ALA A 428 23.80 1.60 11.87
CA ALA A 428 22.57 2.31 12.23
C ALA A 428 21.58 2.37 11.06
N ALA A 429 22.03 2.73 9.85
CA ALA A 429 21.18 2.76 8.67
C ALA A 429 20.55 1.39 8.38
N LYS A 430 21.35 0.32 8.41
CA LYS A 430 20.87 -1.06 8.27
C LYS A 430 19.87 -1.43 9.36
N ALA A 431 20.10 -1.01 10.61
CA ALA A 431 19.17 -1.29 11.69
C ALA A 431 17.82 -0.60 11.49
N LEU A 432 17.79 0.64 10.96
CA LEU A 432 16.54 1.31 10.60
C LEU A 432 15.80 0.56 9.49
N GLU A 433 16.49 0.11 8.45
CA GLU A 433 15.90 -0.71 7.37
C GLU A 433 15.34 -2.04 7.89
N ARG A 434 16.01 -2.68 8.86
CA ARG A 434 15.48 -3.88 9.54
C ARG A 434 14.22 -3.58 10.35
N ILE A 435 14.16 -2.43 11.01
CA ILE A 435 13.00 -2.01 11.83
C ILE A 435 11.81 -1.68 10.93
N PHE A 436 12.03 -0.91 9.88
CA PHE A 436 11.00 -0.54 8.92
C PHE A 436 11.59 -0.51 7.49
N PRO A 437 11.29 -1.51 6.65
CA PRO A 437 11.87 -1.61 5.30
C PRO A 437 11.51 -0.47 4.34
N GLY A 438 10.49 0.34 4.66
CA GLY A 438 10.11 1.50 3.85
C GLY A 438 10.89 2.78 4.19
N VAL A 439 11.87 2.74 5.09
CA VAL A 439 12.77 3.87 5.35
C VAL A 439 13.85 3.97 4.28
N GLU A 440 14.14 5.18 3.83
CA GLU A 440 15.32 5.52 3.04
C GLU A 440 16.43 5.98 4.00
N ALA A 441 17.21 5.02 4.50
CA ALA A 441 18.31 5.29 5.43
C ALA A 441 19.66 5.34 4.70
N ARG A 442 20.31 6.51 4.69
CA ARG A 442 21.67 6.69 4.16
C ARG A 442 22.70 6.73 5.28
N SER A 443 23.91 6.28 4.99
CA SER A 443 25.03 6.33 5.95
C SER A 443 26.26 6.97 5.33
N LEU A 444 26.93 7.83 6.10
CA LEU A 444 28.16 8.51 5.72
C LEU A 444 29.18 8.33 6.83
N GLN A 445 30.30 7.71 6.49
CA GLN A 445 31.45 7.66 7.38
C GLN A 445 32.30 8.90 7.14
N LEU A 446 32.13 9.90 7.99
CA LEU A 446 32.70 11.23 7.82
C LEU A 446 33.26 11.72 9.15
N SER A 447 34.51 12.19 9.13
CA SER A 447 35.09 12.92 10.26
C SER A 447 34.76 14.40 10.13
N ILE A 448 34.35 15.04 11.22
CA ILE A 448 34.07 16.48 11.26
C ILE A 448 35.33 17.19 11.78
N PRO A 449 35.98 18.06 10.98
CA PRO A 449 37.12 18.85 11.45
C PRO A 449 36.76 19.70 12.67
N MET A 450 37.69 19.75 13.64
CA MET A 450 37.49 20.39 14.94
C MET A 450 38.47 21.56 15.12
N PRO A 451 38.04 22.70 15.66
CA PRO A 451 38.95 23.79 16.02
C PRO A 451 40.09 23.33 16.94
N GLY A 452 41.31 23.84 16.68
CA GLY A 452 42.52 23.49 17.44
C GLY A 452 43.06 22.07 17.24
N HIS A 453 42.51 21.30 16.31
CA HIS A 453 43.02 19.98 15.92
C HIS A 453 43.51 20.02 14.48
N SER A 454 44.84 20.02 14.30
CA SER A 454 45.46 20.11 12.97
C SER A 454 45.00 18.99 12.03
N VAL A 455 44.69 19.37 10.79
CA VAL A 455 44.28 18.49 9.69
C VAL A 455 45.41 18.23 8.67
N GLU A 456 46.64 18.66 8.98
CA GLU A 456 47.81 18.59 8.09
C GLU A 456 48.15 17.18 7.60
N THR A 457 47.78 16.15 8.37
CA THR A 457 48.07 14.76 8.04
C THR A 457 47.26 14.23 6.85
N ASP A 458 46.11 14.83 6.53
CA ASP A 458 45.26 14.46 5.38
C ASP A 458 44.34 15.62 4.95
N LEU A 459 44.95 16.69 4.41
CA LEU A 459 44.24 17.90 3.97
C LEU A 459 43.17 17.62 2.91
N ASP A 460 43.45 16.70 1.99
CA ASP A 460 42.52 16.35 0.91
C ASP A 460 41.29 15.63 1.45
N ALA A 461 41.44 14.72 2.42
CA ALA A 461 40.29 14.10 3.08
C ALA A 461 39.50 15.10 3.92
N ALA A 462 40.17 16.00 4.65
CA ALA A 462 39.52 17.06 5.41
C ALA A 462 38.70 17.98 4.48
N ARG A 463 39.26 18.39 3.34
CA ARG A 463 38.55 19.21 2.33
C ARG A 463 37.29 18.52 1.83
N ARG A 464 37.41 17.27 1.37
CA ARG A 464 36.25 16.47 0.94
C ARG A 464 35.22 16.30 2.04
N ALA A 465 35.67 16.16 3.29
CA ALA A 465 34.77 16.01 4.43
C ALA A 465 33.95 17.28 4.69
N VAL A 466 34.59 18.45 4.62
CA VAL A 466 33.91 19.76 4.74
C VAL A 466 32.92 19.98 3.60
N GLU A 467 33.32 19.70 2.36
CA GLU A 467 32.45 19.82 1.17
C GLU A 467 31.24 18.88 1.28
N THR A 468 31.46 17.62 1.65
CA THR A 468 30.38 16.64 1.84
C THR A 468 29.44 17.07 2.98
N LEU A 469 29.98 17.54 4.11
CA LEU A 469 29.17 18.02 5.23
C LEU A 469 28.30 19.23 4.81
N HIS A 470 28.88 20.15 4.04
CA HIS A 470 28.16 21.31 3.52
C HIS A 470 26.99 20.89 2.62
N ASP A 471 27.26 20.01 1.65
CA ASP A 471 26.26 19.53 0.72
C ASP A 471 25.14 18.77 1.41
N GLU A 472 25.48 17.91 2.37
CA GLU A 472 24.49 17.14 3.12
C GLU A 472 23.64 18.05 4.01
N ILE A 473 24.20 19.05 4.68
CA ILE A 473 23.41 20.05 5.41
C ILE A 473 22.48 20.81 4.45
N ASN A 474 22.96 21.18 3.26
CA ASN A 474 22.15 21.88 2.27
C ASN A 474 20.99 21.03 1.71
N GLN A 475 21.21 19.73 1.51
CA GLN A 475 20.21 18.82 0.95
C GLN A 475 19.13 18.40 1.96
N HIS A 476 19.38 18.57 3.26
CA HIS A 476 18.45 18.18 4.32
C HIS A 476 17.62 19.36 4.82
N ASP A 477 16.45 19.05 5.38
CA ASP A 477 15.47 20.04 5.84
C ASP A 477 15.63 20.33 7.35
N VAL A 478 16.06 19.31 8.12
CA VAL A 478 16.37 19.41 9.54
C VAL A 478 17.68 18.69 9.84
N VAL A 479 18.54 19.33 10.64
CA VAL A 479 19.82 18.77 11.10
C VAL A 479 19.79 18.59 12.61
N PHE A 480 20.05 17.37 13.07
CA PHE A 480 20.30 17.10 14.48
C PHE A 480 21.80 17.06 14.75
N LEU A 481 22.24 17.87 15.69
CA LEU A 481 23.62 17.95 16.12
C LEU A 481 23.80 17.14 17.41
N LEU A 482 24.32 15.93 17.25
CA LEU A 482 24.35 14.85 18.25
C LEU A 482 25.77 14.32 18.49
N THR A 483 26.77 15.13 18.13
CA THR A 483 28.18 14.81 18.34
C THR A 483 28.52 14.83 19.84
N ASP A 484 29.64 14.24 20.19
CA ASP A 484 30.02 13.93 21.56
C ASP A 484 30.94 14.97 22.20
N THR A 485 31.46 15.92 21.44
CA THR A 485 32.33 17.00 21.93
C THR A 485 31.82 18.38 21.53
N ARG A 486 32.30 19.42 22.21
CA ARG A 486 31.94 20.80 21.87
C ARG A 486 32.58 21.26 20.56
N GLU A 487 33.80 20.83 20.27
CA GLU A 487 34.58 21.30 19.12
C GLU A 487 33.97 20.76 17.81
N SER A 488 33.51 19.51 17.82
CA SER A 488 32.81 18.89 16.69
C SER A 488 31.46 19.54 16.36
N ARG A 489 30.88 20.31 17.29
CA ARG A 489 29.62 21.05 17.07
C ARG A 489 29.81 22.35 16.28
N TRP A 490 31.02 22.91 16.27
CA TRP A 490 31.28 24.25 15.72
C TRP A 490 31.00 24.32 14.22
N LEU A 491 31.69 23.49 13.43
CA LEU A 491 31.59 23.52 11.97
C LEU A 491 30.16 23.27 11.46
N PRO A 492 29.43 22.23 11.93
CA PRO A 492 28.04 22.04 11.54
C PRO A 492 27.13 23.23 11.92
N THR A 493 27.33 23.81 13.10
CA THR A 493 26.54 24.96 13.57
C THR A 493 26.71 26.15 12.63
N MET A 494 27.95 26.46 12.26
CA MET A 494 28.24 27.55 11.35
C MET A 494 27.63 27.31 9.96
N ILE A 495 27.84 26.12 9.38
CA ILE A 495 27.30 25.77 8.05
C ILE A 495 25.77 25.82 8.04
N ALA A 496 25.11 25.20 9.02
CA ALA A 496 23.65 25.18 9.10
C ALA A 496 23.06 26.57 9.32
N THR A 497 23.74 27.42 10.11
CA THR A 497 23.35 28.82 10.26
C THR A 497 23.48 29.56 8.93
N LEU A 498 24.62 29.43 8.24
CA LEU A 498 24.86 30.10 6.95
C LEU A 498 23.80 29.73 5.92
N LEU A 499 23.43 28.44 5.86
CA LEU A 499 22.46 27.89 4.91
C LEU A 499 20.98 28.02 5.35
N ASP A 500 20.71 28.77 6.42
CA ASP A 500 19.38 28.97 7.00
C ASP A 500 18.61 27.65 7.24
N LYS A 501 19.28 26.68 7.88
CA LYS A 501 18.72 25.35 8.17
C LYS A 501 18.20 25.23 9.58
N THR A 502 17.07 24.53 9.73
CA THR A 502 16.57 24.15 11.06
C THR A 502 17.55 23.18 11.72
N MET A 503 18.19 23.61 12.81
CA MET A 503 19.13 22.78 13.57
C MET A 503 18.68 22.58 15.00
N ILE A 504 18.70 21.32 15.46
CA ILE A 504 18.42 20.90 16.83
C ILE A 504 19.69 20.34 17.44
N ASN A 505 20.25 21.05 18.41
CA ASN A 505 21.41 20.62 19.16
C ASN A 505 21.00 19.85 20.42
N VAL A 506 21.63 18.70 20.65
CA VAL A 506 21.44 17.92 21.88
C VAL A 506 22.78 17.60 22.51
N ALA A 507 22.94 17.99 23.78
CA ALA A 507 24.14 17.81 24.58
C ALA A 507 23.82 17.13 25.91
N LEU A 508 24.76 16.29 26.38
CA LEU A 508 24.60 15.51 27.61
C LEU A 508 25.73 15.83 28.60
N GLY A 509 25.36 16.04 29.85
CA GLY A 509 26.24 15.91 31.01
C GLY A 509 26.01 14.57 31.72
N ILE A 510 26.58 14.40 32.92
CA ILE A 510 26.45 13.17 33.70
C ILE A 510 24.98 12.88 34.06
N ASP A 511 24.26 13.91 34.52
CA ASP A 511 22.89 13.83 35.03
C ASP A 511 21.96 14.95 34.52
N SER A 512 22.43 15.74 33.56
CA SER A 512 21.70 16.86 32.96
C SER A 512 21.83 16.87 31.44
N PHE A 513 20.87 17.45 30.73
CA PHE A 513 20.89 17.56 29.27
C PHE A 513 20.51 18.97 28.81
N LEU A 514 20.91 19.31 27.58
CA LEU A 514 20.49 20.50 26.85
C LEU A 514 19.94 20.09 25.49
N VAL A 515 18.69 20.47 25.20
CA VAL A 515 18.12 20.48 23.85
C VAL A 515 17.94 21.94 23.45
N ALA A 516 18.45 22.35 22.30
CA ALA A 516 18.32 23.72 21.81
C ALA A 516 18.04 23.75 20.31
N ARG A 517 17.15 24.65 19.88
CA ARG A 517 16.99 24.97 18.46
C ARG A 517 17.77 26.22 18.12
N HIS A 518 18.46 26.25 16.99
CA HIS A 518 19.17 27.45 16.55
C HIS A 518 18.21 28.43 15.85
N GLY A 519 18.48 29.73 15.95
CA GLY A 519 17.84 30.74 15.11
C GLY A 519 18.43 30.76 13.71
N GLY A 520 17.76 31.44 12.77
CA GLY A 520 18.17 31.44 11.37
C GLY A 520 19.46 32.17 11.05
N SER A 521 19.74 32.33 9.76
CA SER A 521 20.98 32.96 9.30
C SER A 521 21.03 34.45 9.65
N PRO A 522 22.18 34.99 10.10
CA PRO A 522 22.37 36.42 10.27
C PRO A 522 22.48 37.18 8.92
N LEU A 523 22.58 36.45 7.80
CA LEU A 523 22.70 37.04 6.46
C LEU A 523 21.35 37.20 5.74
N GLU A 524 20.28 36.67 6.32
CA GLU A 524 18.94 36.77 5.75
C GLU A 524 18.31 38.16 5.98
N PRO A 525 17.50 38.70 5.04
CA PRO A 525 16.90 40.03 5.18
C PRO A 525 15.99 40.20 6.41
N ARG A 526 15.43 39.09 6.90
CA ARG A 526 14.58 39.02 8.10
C ARG A 526 15.38 38.95 9.41
N ALA A 527 16.71 38.91 9.34
CA ALA A 527 17.56 38.86 10.53
C ALA A 527 17.39 40.12 11.39
N SER A 528 17.28 39.91 12.70
CA SER A 528 17.23 40.97 13.71
C SER A 528 18.12 40.60 14.89
N GLU A 529 18.44 41.59 15.73
CA GLU A 529 19.19 41.36 16.98
C GLU A 529 18.40 40.53 18.01
N GLU A 530 17.10 40.33 17.79
CA GLU A 530 16.22 39.49 18.63
C GLU A 530 16.22 38.01 18.22
N ARG A 531 16.98 37.64 17.19
CA ARG A 531 17.10 36.26 16.72
C ARG A 531 17.60 35.34 17.84
N LEU A 532 17.14 34.10 17.81
CA LEU A 532 17.60 33.08 18.74
C LEU A 532 19.08 32.76 18.52
N GLY A 533 19.82 32.64 19.62
CA GLY A 533 21.24 32.27 19.59
C GLY A 533 21.47 30.80 19.23
N CYS A 534 22.68 30.47 18.80
CA CYS A 534 23.10 29.08 18.66
C CYS A 534 23.68 28.55 19.99
N TYR A 535 24.08 27.27 20.00
CA TYR A 535 24.78 26.64 21.12
C TYR A 535 25.96 27.49 21.67
N PHE A 536 26.71 28.17 20.81
CA PHE A 536 27.89 28.96 21.18
C PHE A 536 27.61 30.41 21.61
N CYS A 537 26.35 30.89 21.57
CA CYS A 537 26.04 32.27 21.94
C CYS A 537 26.08 32.54 23.44
N ASN A 538 26.01 31.51 24.29
CA ASN A 538 25.90 31.65 25.74
C ASN A 538 27.25 31.54 26.47
N ASP A 539 28.35 31.53 25.74
CA ASP A 539 29.68 31.35 26.32
C ASP A 539 30.65 32.36 25.68
N VAL A 540 31.42 33.05 26.53
CA VAL A 540 32.40 34.06 26.10
C VAL A 540 33.75 33.45 25.74
N VAL A 541 33.79 32.13 25.51
CA VAL A 541 34.99 31.36 25.12
C VAL A 541 34.77 30.57 23.84
N GLY A 542 35.65 30.80 22.86
CA GLY A 542 35.69 30.03 21.62
C GLY A 542 35.93 28.53 21.88
N PRO A 543 35.49 27.63 20.99
CA PRO A 543 35.84 26.22 21.10
C PRO A 543 37.37 26.05 21.01
N ARG A 544 37.98 25.46 22.03
CA ARG A 544 39.41 25.10 22.12
C ARG A 544 39.51 23.62 22.50
N ASP A 545 40.68 22.98 22.37
CA ASP A 545 40.88 21.61 22.86
C ASP A 545 40.48 21.54 24.35
N SER A 546 39.34 20.91 24.60
CA SER A 546 38.70 20.93 25.91
C SER A 546 39.06 19.71 26.74
N THR A 547 39.95 18.81 26.30
CA THR A 547 40.29 17.56 27.02
C THR A 547 40.74 17.71 28.49
N GLN A 548 40.81 18.93 29.05
CA GLN A 548 41.23 19.20 30.42
C GLN A 548 40.23 19.84 31.41
N ASP A 549 39.02 20.36 31.11
CA ASP A 549 38.32 21.15 32.17
C ASP A 549 36.76 21.37 32.23
N ARG A 550 35.84 20.59 31.60
CA ARG A 550 34.36 20.83 31.79
C ARG A 550 33.46 19.58 31.77
N THR A 551 32.31 19.61 32.46
CA THR A 551 31.44 18.42 32.70
C THR A 551 30.35 18.14 31.67
N ILE A 552 29.92 19.13 30.86
CA ILE A 552 28.92 18.94 29.79
C ILE A 552 29.65 18.76 28.45
N ASP A 553 29.26 17.76 27.65
CA ASP A 553 29.91 17.36 26.39
C ASP A 553 31.34 16.73 26.48
N GLN A 554 31.84 16.30 27.65
CA GLN A 554 33.15 15.60 27.73
C GLN A 554 33.09 14.11 28.03
N GLN A 555 31.92 13.57 28.42
CA GLN A 555 31.81 12.18 28.87
C GLN A 555 30.48 11.54 28.46
N CYS A 556 30.15 11.57 27.17
CA CYS A 556 28.93 10.93 26.64
C CYS A 556 28.81 9.43 27.01
N THR A 557 29.92 8.77 27.34
CA THR A 557 30.01 7.39 27.84
C THR A 557 29.71 7.23 29.34
N VAL A 558 29.88 8.28 30.16
CA VAL A 558 29.67 8.27 31.62
C VAL A 558 28.39 9.03 32.00
N THR A 559 27.38 8.96 31.13
CA THR A 559 26.05 9.54 31.37
C THR A 559 25.12 8.51 32.03
N ARG A 560 24.18 8.99 32.86
CA ARG A 560 23.10 8.14 33.38
C ARG A 560 22.27 7.60 32.20
N PRO A 561 22.06 6.26 32.08
CA PRO A 561 21.46 5.67 30.87
C PRO A 561 20.10 6.22 30.45
N GLY A 562 19.25 6.64 31.40
CA GLY A 562 17.93 7.20 31.11
C GLY A 562 17.95 8.62 30.52
N LEU A 563 19.09 9.31 30.53
CA LEU A 563 19.20 10.70 30.10
C LEU A 563 19.07 10.85 28.58
N ALA A 564 19.77 9.99 27.82
CA ALA A 564 19.79 10.10 26.36
C ALA A 564 18.41 9.81 25.71
N PRO A 565 17.64 8.78 26.12
CA PRO A 565 16.28 8.59 25.62
C PRO A 565 15.35 9.78 25.91
N VAL A 566 15.44 10.37 27.11
CA VAL A 566 14.64 11.55 27.48
C VAL A 566 15.01 12.75 26.61
N ALA A 567 16.29 13.08 26.51
CA ALA A 567 16.78 14.19 25.69
C ALA A 567 16.43 14.00 24.20
N ALA A 568 16.56 12.78 23.68
CA ALA A 568 16.22 12.45 22.30
C ALA A 568 14.71 12.55 22.01
N GLY A 569 13.86 12.11 22.94
CA GLY A 569 12.41 12.28 22.84
C GLY A 569 12.04 13.76 22.74
N ILE A 570 12.52 14.56 23.68
CA ILE A 570 12.28 16.01 23.71
C ILE A 570 12.80 16.70 22.44
N ALA A 571 13.98 16.33 21.96
CA ALA A 571 14.56 16.90 20.74
C ALA A 571 13.70 16.61 19.51
N VAL A 572 13.18 15.38 19.38
CA VAL A 572 12.30 15.01 18.26
C VAL A 572 10.95 15.71 18.37
N GLU A 573 10.33 15.78 19.56
CA GLU A 573 9.08 16.52 19.75
C GLU A 573 9.22 18.00 19.41
N LEU A 574 10.33 18.64 19.82
CA LEU A 574 10.61 20.03 19.45
C LEU A 574 10.78 20.19 17.93
N ALA A 575 11.49 19.28 17.28
CA ALA A 575 11.69 19.31 15.83
C ALA A 575 10.37 19.13 15.06
N VAL A 576 9.55 18.15 15.46
CA VAL A 576 8.24 17.89 14.85
C VAL A 576 7.34 19.11 15.04
N SER A 577 7.27 19.67 16.25
CA SER A 577 6.51 20.90 16.53
C SER A 577 6.96 22.06 15.62
N LEU A 578 8.27 22.29 15.48
CA LEU A 578 8.80 23.33 14.59
C LEU A 578 8.45 23.10 13.12
N LEU A 579 8.43 21.86 12.65
CA LEU A 579 8.06 21.52 11.27
C LEU A 579 6.59 21.80 10.97
N GLN A 580 5.74 21.80 11.99
CA GLN A 580 4.33 22.18 11.88
C GLN A 580 4.12 23.71 11.95
N HIS A 581 5.13 24.48 12.36
CA HIS A 581 5.05 25.94 12.41
C HIS A 581 5.45 26.56 11.06
N PRO A 582 4.71 27.56 10.53
CA PRO A 582 5.04 28.20 9.25
C PRO A 582 6.45 28.79 9.22
N ASP A 583 6.87 29.46 10.30
CA ASP A 583 8.19 30.10 10.39
C ASP A 583 9.34 29.15 10.76
N ARG A 584 9.05 27.89 11.11
CA ARG A 584 10.06 26.89 11.51
C ARG A 584 11.07 27.43 12.53
N HIS A 585 12.38 27.41 12.22
CA HIS A 585 13.43 27.89 13.12
C HIS A 585 13.45 29.42 13.31
N TRP A 586 12.65 30.18 12.56
CA TRP A 586 12.42 31.61 12.78
C TRP A 586 11.28 31.91 13.74
N ALA A 587 10.50 30.89 14.13
CA ALA A 587 9.44 31.06 15.13
C ALA A 587 10.03 31.62 16.43
N GLU A 588 9.35 32.59 17.04
CA GLU A 588 9.75 33.12 18.33
C GLU A 588 9.74 32.04 19.42
N ALA A 589 10.53 32.25 20.47
CA ALA A 589 10.59 31.30 21.59
C ALA A 589 9.61 31.69 22.70
N ASP A 590 8.83 30.72 23.15
CA ASP A 590 7.96 30.88 24.32
C ASP A 590 8.78 31.04 25.61
N VAL A 591 8.60 32.16 26.31
CA VAL A 591 9.37 32.54 27.51
C VAL A 591 8.60 32.38 28.83
N SER A 592 7.33 31.99 28.76
CA SER A 592 6.46 31.85 29.95
C SER A 592 5.44 30.74 29.70
N ILE A 593 5.91 29.49 29.74
CA ILE A 593 5.12 28.28 29.49
C ILE A 593 4.37 27.91 30.79
N PRO A 594 3.04 28.06 30.87
CA PRO A 594 2.28 27.67 32.05
C PRO A 594 2.23 26.16 32.16
N VAL A 595 2.25 25.64 33.40
CA VAL A 595 2.27 24.19 33.68
C VAL A 595 0.98 23.48 33.20
N MET A 596 -0.12 24.21 32.97
CA MET A 596 -1.46 23.64 32.75
C MET A 596 -2.33 24.33 31.66
N GLU A 597 -1.79 25.20 30.80
CA GLU A 597 -2.59 25.78 29.69
C GLU A 597 -2.49 24.90 28.43
N GLU A 598 -3.63 24.39 27.94
CA GLU A 598 -3.70 23.36 26.91
C GLU A 598 -3.46 23.85 25.47
N ARG A 599 -3.42 25.17 25.22
CA ARG A 599 -3.06 25.79 23.92
C ARG A 599 -3.11 27.31 24.07
N ARG A 600 -2.11 28.02 23.53
CA ARG A 600 -2.21 29.47 23.31
C ARG A 600 -2.56 29.73 21.85
N GLU A 601 -3.37 30.75 21.58
CA GLU A 601 -3.57 31.23 20.21
C GLU A 601 -2.20 31.61 19.62
N GLY A 602 -1.83 31.00 18.48
CA GLY A 602 -0.53 31.19 17.83
C GLY A 602 0.54 30.11 18.11
N THR A 603 0.26 29.11 18.97
CA THR A 603 1.16 27.94 19.14
C THR A 603 0.85 26.82 18.15
N THR A 604 1.80 25.90 17.94
CA THR A 604 1.62 24.74 17.04
C THR A 604 0.57 23.79 17.61
N PRO A 605 -0.01 22.88 16.80
CA PRO A 605 -0.93 21.86 17.32
C PRO A 605 -0.29 20.96 18.40
N LEU A 606 1.03 20.94 18.50
CA LEU A 606 1.83 20.13 19.43
C LEU A 606 2.31 20.90 20.67
N GLY A 607 1.95 22.18 20.80
CA GLY A 607 2.25 22.99 21.98
C GLY A 607 3.34 24.04 21.76
N CYS A 608 4.07 24.36 22.83
CA CYS A 608 5.05 25.45 22.85
C CYS A 608 6.34 25.15 22.06
N LEU A 609 7.04 26.22 21.68
CA LEU A 609 8.30 26.22 20.93
C LEU A 609 9.42 26.88 21.75
N PRO A 610 9.91 26.25 22.84
CA PRO A 610 11.02 26.79 23.62
C PRO A 610 12.29 26.93 22.77
N HIS A 611 13.15 27.87 23.15
CA HIS A 611 14.48 28.00 22.55
C HIS A 611 15.43 26.90 23.05
N GLN A 612 15.57 26.80 24.37
CA GLN A 612 16.37 25.78 25.04
C GLN A 612 15.50 25.04 26.05
N ILE A 613 15.80 23.76 26.24
CA ILE A 613 15.23 22.91 27.28
C ILE A 613 16.42 22.31 28.01
N ARG A 614 16.56 22.65 29.30
CA ARG A 614 17.59 22.09 30.18
C ARG A 614 16.91 21.24 31.22
N GLY A 615 17.25 19.95 31.25
CA GLY A 615 16.71 19.02 32.23
C GLY A 615 17.77 18.51 33.19
N TYR A 616 17.35 18.26 34.43
CA TYR A 616 18.20 17.80 35.52
C TYR A 616 17.57 16.56 36.16
N LEU A 617 18.17 15.38 35.97
CA LEU A 617 17.64 14.13 36.52
C LEU A 617 17.64 14.05 38.06
N PRO A 618 18.57 14.68 38.81
CA PRO A 618 18.51 14.61 40.28
C PRO A 618 17.23 15.23 40.86
N THR A 619 16.72 16.28 40.21
CA THR A 619 15.53 17.02 40.67
C THR A 619 14.29 16.72 39.82
N PHE A 620 14.45 16.01 38.71
CA PHE A 620 13.42 15.83 37.67
C PHE A 620 12.86 17.17 37.15
N GLY A 621 13.64 18.24 37.27
CA GLY A 621 13.26 19.58 36.86
C GLY A 621 13.68 19.89 35.42
N MET A 622 12.89 20.73 34.74
CA MET A 622 13.23 21.32 33.45
C MET A 622 13.08 22.84 33.48
N VAL A 623 13.95 23.55 32.77
CA VAL A 623 13.88 25.00 32.59
C VAL A 623 14.02 25.37 31.12
N HIS A 624 13.39 26.48 30.73
CA HIS A 624 13.25 26.91 29.34
C HIS A 624 13.87 28.30 29.07
N PRO A 625 15.21 28.47 29.17
CA PRO A 625 15.82 29.77 28.95
C PRO A 625 15.77 30.17 27.47
N LYS A 626 15.46 31.45 27.22
CA LYS A 626 15.67 32.11 25.93
C LYS A 626 17.02 32.82 25.97
N ALA A 627 17.77 32.71 24.88
CA ALA A 627 19.04 33.39 24.71
C ALA A 627 19.08 34.02 23.33
N LYS A 628 19.45 35.29 23.28
CA LYS A 628 19.59 36.06 22.04
C LYS A 628 20.87 35.66 21.32
N CYS A 629 20.92 35.93 20.02
CA CYS A 629 22.16 35.80 19.27
C CYS A 629 23.20 36.78 19.81
N PHE A 630 24.42 36.28 20.01
CA PHE A 630 25.54 37.11 20.42
C PHE A 630 26.26 37.63 19.17
N PRO A 631 26.41 38.96 18.98
CA PRO A 631 27.00 39.51 17.75
C PRO A 631 28.43 39.02 17.48
N GLN A 632 29.22 38.80 18.53
CA GLN A 632 30.59 38.26 18.46
C GLN A 632 30.64 36.74 18.68
N CYS A 633 29.57 36.02 18.37
CA CYS A 633 29.55 34.57 18.48
C CYS A 633 30.59 33.93 17.54
N SER A 634 31.36 32.97 18.06
CA SER A 634 32.37 32.23 17.31
C SER A 634 31.82 31.29 16.23
N ALA A 635 30.50 31.10 16.15
CA ALA A 635 29.87 30.20 15.18
C ALA A 635 28.81 30.87 14.29
N CYS A 636 27.97 31.76 14.84
CA CYS A 636 26.82 32.32 14.11
C CYS A 636 26.86 33.85 13.97
N SER A 637 28.01 34.49 14.19
CA SER A 637 28.18 35.92 13.91
C SER A 637 28.23 36.18 12.42
N VAL A 638 27.88 37.41 12.01
CA VAL A 638 27.97 37.86 10.61
C VAL A 638 29.39 37.66 10.09
N ASN A 639 30.41 38.07 10.86
CA ASN A 639 31.81 37.98 10.46
C ASN A 639 32.24 36.54 10.17
N VAL A 640 31.92 35.60 11.07
CA VAL A 640 32.29 34.19 10.89
C VAL A 640 31.60 33.58 9.66
N CYS A 641 30.30 33.88 9.46
CA CYS A 641 29.58 33.40 8.29
C CYS A 641 30.16 33.94 6.98
N LEU A 642 30.49 35.24 6.93
CA LEU A 642 31.10 35.87 5.76
C LEU A 642 32.52 35.35 5.49
N GLU A 643 33.32 35.13 6.53
CA GLU A 643 34.68 34.61 6.39
C GLU A 643 34.68 33.22 5.74
N TYR A 644 33.80 32.33 6.22
CA TYR A 644 33.64 31.01 5.59
C TYR A 644 33.09 31.10 4.17
N GLN A 645 32.14 32.00 3.89
CA GLN A 645 31.60 32.20 2.54
C GLN A 645 32.68 32.68 1.55
N GLN A 646 33.66 33.47 2.02
CA GLN A 646 34.74 34.00 1.18
C GLN A 646 35.91 33.03 1.02
N LYS A 647 36.37 32.42 2.12
CA LYS A 647 37.58 31.57 2.14
C LYS A 647 37.30 30.07 2.03
N GLY A 648 36.08 29.62 2.26
CA GLY A 648 35.70 28.21 2.21
C GLY A 648 36.57 27.34 3.11
N PHE A 649 37.14 26.26 2.54
CA PHE A 649 37.98 25.31 3.28
C PHE A 649 39.23 25.95 3.90
N THR A 650 39.81 26.98 3.28
CA THR A 650 41.02 27.64 3.82
C THR A 650 40.77 28.23 5.20
N PHE A 651 39.58 28.78 5.45
CA PHE A 651 39.22 29.24 6.79
C PHE A 651 39.12 28.09 7.80
N ILE A 652 38.60 26.93 7.38
CA ILE A 652 38.51 25.76 8.27
C ILE A 652 39.91 25.24 8.62
N GLU A 653 40.80 25.19 7.64
CA GLU A 653 42.21 24.82 7.82
C GLU A 653 42.90 25.75 8.83
N GLU A 654 42.75 27.08 8.67
CA GLU A 654 43.27 28.09 9.59
C GLU A 654 42.75 27.87 11.04
N VAL A 655 41.45 27.61 11.20
CA VAL A 655 40.81 27.38 12.50
C VAL A 655 41.20 26.06 13.15
N CYS A 656 41.39 25.01 12.35
CA CYS A 656 41.88 23.72 12.82
C CYS A 656 43.34 23.82 13.28
N ALA A 657 44.16 24.63 12.61
CA ALA A 657 45.54 24.90 13.01
C ALA A 657 45.63 25.78 14.28
N ASP A 658 44.81 26.84 14.35
CA ASP A 658 44.77 27.75 15.49
C ASP A 658 43.33 28.21 15.80
N ALA A 659 42.80 27.75 16.93
CA ALA A 659 41.46 28.12 17.39
C ALA A 659 41.31 29.62 17.73
N GLN A 660 42.41 30.37 17.94
CA GLN A 660 42.35 31.81 18.19
C GLN A 660 41.87 32.61 16.98
N VAL A 661 42.04 32.08 15.77
CA VAL A 661 41.51 32.67 14.54
C VAL A 661 40.01 32.93 14.66
N LEU A 662 39.26 32.04 15.31
CA LEU A 662 37.82 32.24 15.57
C LEU A 662 37.53 33.44 16.46
N GLU A 663 38.32 33.63 17.51
CA GLU A 663 38.13 34.74 18.46
C GLU A 663 38.46 36.08 17.79
N GLN A 664 39.45 36.10 16.90
CA GLN A 664 39.82 37.27 16.11
C GLN A 664 38.72 37.62 15.09
N VAL A 665 38.31 36.65 14.27
CA VAL A 665 37.28 36.87 13.21
C VAL A 665 35.93 37.25 13.82
N SER A 666 35.54 36.62 14.92
CA SER A 666 34.27 36.95 15.59
C SER A 666 34.29 38.29 16.33
N GLY A 667 35.46 38.91 16.55
CA GLY A 667 35.60 40.12 17.38
C GLY A 667 35.57 39.84 18.89
N LEU A 668 35.65 38.56 19.30
CA LEU A 668 35.66 38.17 20.72
C LEU A 668 36.92 38.65 21.43
N THR A 669 38.06 38.68 20.73
CA THR A 669 39.34 39.17 21.28
C THR A 669 39.23 40.64 21.69
N GLU A 670 38.64 41.49 20.83
CA GLU A 670 38.42 42.91 21.13
C GLU A 670 37.40 43.09 22.24
N PHE A 671 36.31 42.33 22.20
CA PHE A 671 35.27 42.36 23.24
C PHE A 671 35.82 42.01 24.63
N ARG A 672 36.70 41.01 24.73
CA ARG A 672 37.38 40.64 25.98
C ARG A 672 38.30 41.74 26.47
N ALA A 673 39.14 42.29 25.60
CA ALA A 673 40.04 43.38 25.97
C ALA A 673 39.27 44.62 26.47
N GLN A 674 38.12 44.93 25.85
CA GLN A 674 37.23 46.00 26.31
C GLN A 674 36.62 45.69 27.68
N THR A 675 36.17 44.45 27.89
CA THR A 675 35.56 44.01 29.16
C THR A 675 36.58 44.00 30.31
N GLU A 676 37.79 43.49 30.07
CA GLU A 676 38.89 43.51 31.05
C GLU A 676 39.28 44.94 31.43
N LYS A 677 39.32 45.85 30.45
CA LYS A 677 39.56 47.27 30.70
C LYS A 677 38.45 47.89 31.56
N LEU A 678 37.18 47.63 31.22
CA LEU A 678 36.03 48.09 32.01
C LEU A 678 36.03 47.56 33.45
N LEU A 679 36.41 46.29 33.65
CA LEU A 679 36.54 45.69 34.97
C LEU A 679 37.68 46.33 35.76
N SER A 680 38.84 46.55 35.12
CA SER A 680 39.97 47.25 35.74
C SER A 680 39.64 48.70 36.10
N ASP A 681 38.84 49.38 35.28
CA ASP A 681 38.40 50.76 35.55
C ASP A 681 37.40 50.78 36.74
N LEU A 682 36.51 49.80 36.84
CA LEU A 682 35.57 49.62 37.97
C LEU A 682 36.27 49.25 39.28
N ASP A 683 37.26 48.37 39.24
CA ASP A 683 38.06 48.00 40.42
C ASP A 683 38.88 49.21 40.91
N GLY A 684 39.42 50.02 40.00
CA GLY A 684 40.09 51.28 40.35
C GLY A 684 39.15 52.35 40.93
N GLU A 685 37.90 52.40 40.48
CA GLU A 685 36.88 53.26 41.10
C GLU A 685 36.50 52.78 42.52
N LEU A 686 36.40 51.46 42.74
CA LEU A 686 36.08 50.87 44.06
C LEU A 686 37.22 51.04 45.07
N GLU A 687 38.49 50.90 44.66
CA GLU A 687 39.65 51.22 45.51
C GLU A 687 39.67 52.71 45.90
N GLY A 688 39.24 53.60 45.00
CA GLY A 688 39.07 55.03 45.29
C GLY A 688 37.96 55.36 46.30
N PHE A 689 36.99 54.46 46.52
CA PHE A 689 35.95 54.61 47.55
C PHE A 689 36.38 54.07 48.93
N GLU A 690 37.40 53.21 49.01
CA GLU A 690 37.96 52.73 50.29
C GLU A 690 38.94 53.73 50.91
N ASP A 691 39.56 54.60 50.12
CA ASP A 691 40.48 55.65 50.60
C ASP A 691 39.76 56.92 51.15
N ASP A 692 38.44 57.03 50.98
CA ASP A 692 37.61 58.17 51.42
C ASP A 692 36.71 57.86 52.66
N PHE A 693 36.97 56.77 53.40
CA PHE A 693 36.28 56.41 54.66
C PHE A 693 37.17 56.40 55.91
#